data_AF-A0A6J8D8X0-F1
#
_entry.id   AF-A0A6J8D8X0-F1
#
_cell.length_a   1.000
_cell.length_b   1.000
_cell.length_c   1.000
_cell.angle_alpha   90.00
_cell.angle_beta   90.00
_cell.angle_gamma   90.00
#
_symmetry.space_group_name_H-M   'P 1'
#
loop_
_entity.id
_entity.type
_entity.pdbx_description
1 polymer ?
#
loop_
_entity_poly.entity_id
_entity_poly.type
_entity_poly.pdbx_seq_one_letter_code
_entity_poly.pdbx_strand_id
1 'polypeptide(L)'
;MYHVYSNLYDIGKEDDVHDSLHNQLEHPIQELTSDERQVISDVSMDGSCCSGDDSSVCSEEKYKDILMPQVFEDAHPLAKKLQDCITEGKLAEESFMYKYLTNVFKFAMKNGSESFQWDPEVIKFFNTVKYLGGQKSFNFVRGPGFLGSGRRGIKHVNNLSDFNLCGPSTHALRKCQAGFSTQSGVYSSLMNAFYQNALLEKALVSPLFSSDTVHIIPCCLAADGTALTPGLEYANTHYCVVGLTDSLNADYIKANPIANNLHLKSQMVTEADVSFLTSLDNGASMPVSVHYLPKSFSGEQMKDMFIETALSVQICASCLVDCIKTNISIVNKNIVQDVCISHCQSCWDTQELCEQCMRLGHVSYYPALRSFSKCTDKGIKCVKVAVFSLVTDCEEHNKKVMESFDEVKLQNPSLNQAVMISDCVHVGKSLKCSWANWFIIVENCRTNLVFMRTLRDHGDAHLKAELCKLLSLECLRNKDRMAVDPILRLTAAQINELLNNVRGYWKSNLSNTYAHPVGICTGPFGFLLAIDILDEETACGRLLEIRLHYPPNVKVLQILDGPLTGDLCYLNGGVYICGNRPGKILYYEIQHKVKLQVSKIRSKRELEDNLEMRHLSTIGTMPILRARLDNHLKQIVKKHPKINHILLSKNIVPTAICGESDFLFCFDDITKCLFQINISFDGIGVNGNAILLHQMNDVQCVDGIIKSNTKLICTTKGVECGIVAFDLESGAQQTIIAKQGLNGLGLLGESIVVGDEVNHSVSVFNTENNTLKPIAGNGTKGYKDDTNTSSRFSQLFGICTEGNSVFVTDPACGRIAVVSDLFGTRMFLKVWGIQNRGHIEFRISNEVRVTEETMNMPNEILVDEILDDSDNSDEYDSSSNSDDSHDTQEQTENENIGHISRSGRVIRATVRLDL
;
A
#
# COMPACT_ATOMS: atom_id res chain seq x y z
N MET A 1 -54.87 21.37 13.74
CA MET A 1 -54.06 22.42 14.40
C MET A 1 -54.92 23.54 14.98
N TYR A 2 -55.92 24.05 14.26
CA TYR A 2 -56.86 25.09 14.72
C TYR A 2 -57.34 24.95 16.20
N HIS A 3 -58.04 23.86 16.56
CA HIS A 3 -58.52 23.62 17.94
C HIS A 3 -57.42 23.40 19.00
N VAL A 4 -56.16 23.27 18.61
CA VAL A 4 -55.05 22.92 19.51
C VAL A 4 -54.31 24.16 20.00
N TYR A 5 -54.10 25.14 19.11
CA TYR A 5 -53.33 26.34 19.43
C TYR A 5 -54.07 27.29 20.38
N SER A 6 -55.40 27.31 20.31
CA SER A 6 -56.22 28.23 21.09
C SER A 6 -56.32 27.83 22.57
N ASN A 7 -56.50 26.53 22.86
CA ASN A 7 -56.62 26.01 24.23
C ASN A 7 -55.34 26.18 25.08
N LEU A 8 -54.19 26.41 24.43
CA LEU A 8 -52.88 26.51 25.11
C LEU A 8 -52.47 27.96 25.42
N TYR A 9 -53.22 28.96 24.96
CA TYR A 9 -52.88 30.37 25.17
C TYR A 9 -53.55 30.98 26.42
N ASP A 10 -54.74 30.50 26.80
CA ASP A 10 -55.46 31.00 27.98
C ASP A 10 -54.85 30.55 29.32
N ILE A 11 -53.98 29.54 29.31
CA ILE A 11 -53.24 29.10 30.51
C ILE A 11 -52.16 30.12 30.91
N GLY A 12 -51.58 30.84 29.94
CA GLY A 12 -50.45 31.75 30.16
C GLY A 12 -50.82 33.16 30.67
N LYS A 13 -51.97 33.34 31.33
CA LYS A 13 -52.49 34.66 31.76
C LYS A 13 -52.81 34.82 33.25
N GLU A 14 -52.76 33.77 34.07
CA GLU A 14 -53.11 33.87 35.51
C GLU A 14 -51.91 34.23 36.44
N ASP A 15 -50.65 34.20 35.98
CA ASP A 15 -49.46 34.45 36.82
C ASP A 15 -48.66 35.72 36.42
N ASP A 16 -49.24 36.90 36.69
CA ASP A 16 -48.53 38.19 36.69
C ASP A 16 -48.38 38.70 38.14
N VAL A 17 -47.32 38.29 38.84
CA VAL A 17 -46.91 38.86 40.14
C VAL A 17 -45.39 39.03 40.18
N HIS A 18 -44.94 40.27 40.42
CA HIS A 18 -43.55 40.66 40.68
C HIS A 18 -42.89 39.75 41.74
N ASP A 19 -41.58 39.46 41.74
CA ASP A 19 -40.52 40.47 41.86
C ASP A 19 -39.07 39.89 41.73
N SER A 20 -38.09 40.80 41.55
CA SER A 20 -36.68 40.66 41.97
C SER A 20 -35.87 39.38 41.65
N LEU A 21 -34.99 39.44 40.63
CA LEU A 21 -33.57 39.04 40.77
C LEU A 21 -32.67 39.53 39.61
N HIS A 22 -32.45 40.85 39.56
CA HIS A 22 -31.26 41.40 38.89
C HIS A 22 -30.07 41.35 39.86
N ASN A 23 -29.03 40.57 39.55
CA ASN A 23 -27.59 40.88 39.74
C ASN A 23 -26.73 39.60 39.71
N GLN A 24 -25.47 39.78 39.26
CA GLN A 24 -24.36 38.81 39.19
C GLN A 24 -24.15 38.05 37.87
N LEU A 25 -23.88 38.83 36.82
CA LEU A 25 -22.84 38.48 35.85
C LEU A 25 -21.62 39.35 36.17
N GLU A 26 -20.47 38.73 36.52
CA GLU A 26 -19.11 39.21 36.16
C GLU A 26 -18.00 38.29 36.73
N HIS A 27 -17.24 37.67 35.81
CA HIS A 27 -15.84 37.19 35.96
C HIS A 27 -15.47 36.05 36.96
N PRO A 28 -14.31 35.37 36.75
CA PRO A 28 -13.72 34.91 35.49
C PRO A 28 -13.33 33.40 35.54
N ILE A 29 -12.80 32.90 34.42
CA ILE A 29 -12.22 31.55 34.30
C ILE A 29 -11.00 31.40 35.22
N GLN A 30 -10.93 30.31 35.98
CA GLN A 30 -9.69 29.81 36.58
C GLN A 30 -9.42 28.38 36.12
N GLU A 31 -8.18 28.12 35.71
CA GLU A 31 -7.65 26.79 35.46
C GLU A 31 -7.52 26.02 36.78
N LEU A 32 -7.87 24.74 36.78
CA LEU A 32 -7.45 23.80 37.82
C LEU A 32 -6.81 22.58 37.19
N THR A 33 -5.59 22.31 37.63
CA THR A 33 -4.69 21.27 37.13
C THR A 33 -5.03 19.88 37.68
N SER A 34 -4.40 18.87 37.09
CA SER A 34 -4.38 17.50 37.57
C SER A 34 -4.01 17.37 39.06
N ASP A 35 -4.90 16.77 39.86
CA ASP A 35 -4.74 15.43 40.41
C ASP A 35 -5.88 15.10 41.37
N GLU A 36 -6.55 13.96 41.17
CA GLU A 36 -6.97 13.01 42.22
C GLU A 36 -7.77 11.84 41.62
N ARG A 37 -7.19 10.64 41.65
CA ARG A 37 -7.90 9.38 41.45
C ARG A 37 -8.22 8.79 42.82
N GLN A 38 -9.50 8.70 43.21
CA GLN A 38 -9.91 7.67 44.17
C GLN A 38 -11.22 6.96 43.78
N VAL A 39 -11.03 5.65 43.66
CA VAL A 39 -11.97 4.54 43.84
C VAL A 39 -13.20 4.88 44.68
N ILE A 40 -14.39 4.63 44.13
CA ILE A 40 -15.53 4.10 44.90
C ILE A 40 -16.05 2.87 44.16
N SER A 41 -16.10 1.75 44.88
CA SER A 41 -16.48 0.43 44.41
C SER A 41 -17.98 0.16 44.51
N ASP A 42 -18.38 -0.94 43.87
CA ASP A 42 -19.68 -1.59 43.94
C ASP A 42 -20.45 -1.48 45.27
N VAL A 43 -21.75 -1.21 45.16
CA VAL A 43 -22.74 -1.67 46.13
C VAL A 43 -23.85 -2.40 45.37
N SER A 44 -23.81 -3.72 45.45
CA SER A 44 -24.91 -4.61 45.11
C SER A 44 -26.04 -4.47 46.14
N MET A 45 -27.29 -4.43 45.69
CA MET A 45 -28.43 -4.90 46.48
C MET A 45 -29.44 -5.64 45.61
N ASP A 46 -29.58 -6.94 45.89
CA ASP A 46 -30.76 -7.74 45.57
C ASP A 46 -31.98 -7.20 46.32
N GLY A 47 -33.20 -7.56 45.87
CA GLY A 47 -34.35 -7.47 46.78
C GLY A 47 -35.74 -7.40 46.16
N SER A 48 -36.38 -8.57 46.05
CA SER A 48 -37.82 -8.81 46.31
C SER A 48 -38.88 -7.98 45.57
N CYS A 49 -39.66 -8.68 44.75
CA CYS A 49 -41.05 -8.28 44.50
C CYS A 49 -41.87 -8.45 45.79
N CYS A 50 -42.55 -7.40 46.25
CA CYS A 50 -43.64 -7.52 47.22
C CYS A 50 -44.87 -6.81 46.68
N SER A 51 -45.96 -7.57 46.56
CA SER A 51 -47.32 -7.05 46.39
C SER A 51 -47.79 -6.32 47.65
N GLY A 52 -48.38 -5.15 47.48
CA GLY A 52 -49.08 -4.42 48.54
C GLY A 52 -50.25 -3.67 47.93
N ASP A 53 -51.47 -4.10 48.27
CA ASP A 53 -52.67 -3.30 48.05
C ASP A 53 -52.67 -2.16 49.05
N ASP A 54 -52.82 -0.92 48.58
CA ASP A 54 -53.17 0.22 49.44
C ASP A 54 -54.30 1.02 48.80
N SER A 55 -55.52 0.70 49.23
CA SER A 55 -56.70 1.52 48.97
C SER A 55 -56.62 2.81 49.78
N SER A 56 -56.42 3.95 49.11
CA SER A 56 -56.64 5.26 49.74
C SER A 56 -57.60 6.11 48.92
N VAL A 57 -58.45 6.84 49.64
CA VAL A 57 -59.64 7.53 49.14
C VAL A 57 -59.24 8.73 48.29
N CYS A 58 -59.69 8.77 47.03
CA CYS A 58 -59.62 9.99 46.21
C CYS A 58 -60.68 10.98 46.70
N SER A 59 -60.23 12.08 47.31
CA SER A 59 -61.05 13.28 47.52
C SER A 59 -61.28 14.02 46.20
N GLU A 60 -62.52 14.44 45.94
CA GLU A 60 -62.87 15.23 44.77
C GLU A 60 -62.28 16.65 44.85
N GLU A 61 -61.29 16.98 44.02
CA GLU A 61 -60.86 18.36 43.80
C GLU A 61 -60.91 18.73 42.30
N LYS A 62 -62.06 19.32 41.93
CA LYS A 62 -62.32 20.29 40.85
C LYS A 62 -61.37 20.30 39.64
N TYR A 63 -61.86 19.68 38.57
CA TYR A 63 -61.44 20.02 37.20
C TYR A 63 -61.87 21.47 36.87
N LYS A 64 -60.93 22.33 36.46
CA LYS A 64 -61.24 23.53 35.63
C LYS A 64 -61.36 23.03 34.19
N ASP A 65 -62.55 23.09 33.59
CA ASP A 65 -62.74 22.79 32.17
C ASP A 65 -61.96 23.78 31.30
N ILE A 66 -61.04 23.26 30.47
CA ILE A 66 -60.34 24.06 29.46
C ILE A 66 -61.30 24.30 28.29
N LEU A 67 -61.89 25.49 28.23
CA LEU A 67 -62.83 25.88 27.17
C LEU A 67 -62.21 25.75 25.77
N MET A 68 -62.93 25.08 24.87
CA MET A 68 -62.61 25.05 23.44
C MET A 68 -63.29 26.23 22.73
N PRO A 69 -62.57 27.08 21.96
CA PRO A 69 -63.21 28.08 21.12
C PRO A 69 -63.86 27.42 19.90
N GLN A 70 -65.06 27.90 19.58
CA GLN A 70 -65.95 27.28 18.59
C GLN A 70 -65.91 27.95 17.20
N VAL A 71 -65.13 29.03 16.99
CA VAL A 71 -65.17 29.85 15.75
C VAL A 71 -63.77 30.23 15.24
N PHE A 72 -63.53 30.07 13.92
CA PHE A 72 -62.20 30.20 13.29
C PHE A 72 -61.57 31.59 13.41
N GLU A 73 -62.40 32.61 13.62
CA GLU A 73 -62.04 34.02 13.63
C GLU A 73 -61.14 34.39 14.82
N ASP A 74 -61.16 33.63 15.92
CA ASP A 74 -60.33 33.87 17.11
C ASP A 74 -58.94 33.21 17.05
N ALA A 75 -58.62 32.42 16.01
CA ALA A 75 -57.33 31.73 15.94
C ALA A 75 -56.11 32.65 15.79
N HIS A 76 -55.03 32.25 16.46
CA HIS A 76 -53.72 32.91 16.38
C HIS A 76 -53.21 33.02 14.92
N PRO A 77 -52.60 34.15 14.50
CA PRO A 77 -52.21 34.40 13.10
C PRO A 77 -51.31 33.31 12.48
N LEU A 78 -50.43 32.69 13.27
CA LEU A 78 -49.60 31.57 12.79
C LEU A 78 -50.44 30.33 12.43
N ALA A 79 -51.48 30.03 13.20
CA ALA A 79 -52.35 28.88 12.95
C ALA A 79 -53.24 29.10 11.72
N LYS A 80 -53.73 30.34 11.51
CA LYS A 80 -54.40 30.75 10.27
C LYS A 80 -53.46 30.59 9.08
N LYS A 81 -52.26 31.18 9.12
CA LYS A 81 -51.27 31.09 8.03
C LYS A 81 -50.82 29.66 7.71
N LEU A 82 -50.73 28.78 8.71
CA LEU A 82 -50.47 27.35 8.49
C LEU A 82 -51.66 26.65 7.81
N GLN A 83 -52.89 26.98 8.22
CA GLN A 83 -54.11 26.47 7.56
C GLN A 83 -54.23 26.99 6.13
N ASP A 84 -53.91 28.25 5.87
CA ASP A 84 -53.85 28.83 4.53
C ASP A 84 -52.84 28.07 3.65
N CYS A 85 -51.61 27.85 4.15
CA CYS A 85 -50.61 27.05 3.43
C CYS A 85 -51.07 25.60 3.13
N ILE A 86 -51.85 24.96 4.00
CA ILE A 86 -52.41 23.62 3.73
C ILE A 86 -53.52 23.71 2.67
N THR A 87 -54.41 24.69 2.79
CA THR A 87 -55.60 24.85 1.93
C THR A 87 -55.23 25.33 0.53
N GLU A 88 -54.15 26.12 0.40
CA GLU A 88 -53.52 26.53 -0.86
C GLU A 88 -52.58 25.46 -1.45
N GLY A 89 -52.44 24.29 -0.80
CA GLY A 89 -51.57 23.20 -1.27
C GLY A 89 -50.06 23.44 -1.11
N LYS A 90 -49.64 24.56 -0.51
CA LYS A 90 -48.23 24.91 -0.23
C LYS A 90 -47.58 24.01 0.83
N LEU A 91 -48.39 23.39 1.69
CA LEU A 91 -47.96 22.40 2.68
C LEU A 91 -48.85 21.14 2.58
N ALA A 92 -48.47 20.21 1.70
CA ALA A 92 -49.17 18.93 1.55
C ALA A 92 -49.13 18.09 2.85
N GLU A 93 -50.19 17.30 3.09
CA GLU A 93 -50.27 16.43 4.28
C GLU A 93 -49.18 15.34 4.29
N GLU A 94 -48.71 14.94 3.12
CA GLU A 94 -47.60 13.98 2.98
C GLU A 94 -46.23 14.58 3.33
N SER A 95 -46.13 15.91 3.46
CA SER A 95 -44.85 16.59 3.74
C SER A 95 -44.33 16.27 5.13
N PHE A 96 -42.99 16.12 5.24
CA PHE A 96 -42.31 15.89 6.51
C PHE A 96 -42.70 16.91 7.58
N MET A 97 -42.78 18.20 7.23
CA MET A 97 -43.10 19.26 8.18
C MET A 97 -44.53 19.16 8.70
N TYR A 98 -45.50 18.76 7.86
CA TYR A 98 -46.87 18.49 8.31
C TYR A 98 -46.94 17.27 9.24
N LYS A 99 -46.30 16.15 8.86
CA LYS A 99 -46.19 14.94 9.69
C LYS A 99 -45.55 15.25 11.05
N TYR A 100 -44.45 15.99 11.05
CA TYR A 100 -43.72 16.39 12.26
C TYR A 100 -44.57 17.29 13.16
N LEU A 101 -45.08 18.43 12.68
CA LEU A 101 -45.92 19.33 13.47
C LEU A 101 -47.14 18.60 14.03
N THR A 102 -47.83 17.81 13.20
CA THR A 102 -48.98 17.01 13.62
C THR A 102 -48.63 16.03 14.74
N ASN A 103 -47.44 15.42 14.68
CA ASN A 103 -46.94 14.55 15.75
C ASN A 103 -46.63 15.31 17.04
N VAL A 104 -45.95 16.46 16.95
CA VAL A 104 -45.63 17.31 18.12
C VAL A 104 -46.91 17.74 18.83
N PHE A 105 -47.92 18.20 18.10
CA PHE A 105 -49.19 18.64 18.68
C PHE A 105 -50.02 17.48 19.24
N LYS A 106 -50.09 16.32 18.56
CA LYS A 106 -50.74 15.11 19.10
C LYS A 106 -50.02 14.55 20.33
N PHE A 107 -48.71 14.76 20.45
CA PHE A 107 -47.92 14.38 21.63
C PHE A 107 -48.13 15.37 22.79
N ALA A 108 -48.18 16.66 22.52
CA ALA A 108 -48.46 17.71 23.52
C ALA A 108 -49.87 17.60 24.13
N MET A 109 -50.86 17.20 23.32
CA MET A 109 -52.27 17.06 23.73
C MET A 109 -52.61 15.75 24.47
N LYS A 110 -51.62 14.90 24.79
CA LYS A 110 -51.86 13.65 25.53
C LYS A 110 -51.61 13.83 27.02
N ASN A 111 -52.66 13.57 27.80
CA ASN A 111 -52.53 13.32 29.23
C ASN A 111 -51.67 12.06 29.46
N GLY A 112 -50.84 12.09 30.51
CA GLY A 112 -49.65 11.23 30.65
C GLY A 112 -49.85 9.70 30.74
N SER A 113 -51.09 9.20 30.64
CA SER A 113 -51.46 7.79 30.68
C SER A 113 -51.61 7.13 29.30
N GLU A 114 -51.75 7.89 28.20
CA GLU A 114 -51.97 7.31 26.87
C GLU A 114 -50.68 6.97 26.10
N SER A 115 -50.68 5.83 25.39
CA SER A 115 -49.59 5.48 24.49
C SER A 115 -49.56 6.41 23.26
N PHE A 116 -48.36 6.84 22.86
CA PHE A 116 -48.11 7.63 21.66
C PHE A 116 -47.00 7.00 20.83
N GLN A 117 -47.21 6.92 19.52
CA GLN A 117 -46.22 6.46 18.56
C GLN A 117 -45.90 7.62 17.61
N TRP A 118 -44.60 7.88 17.44
CA TRP A 118 -44.12 8.85 16.46
C TRP A 118 -44.20 8.26 15.05
N ASP A 119 -44.47 9.12 14.08
CA ASP A 119 -44.39 8.82 12.66
C ASP A 119 -42.99 8.27 12.28
N PRO A 120 -42.89 7.17 11.50
CA PRO A 120 -41.62 6.57 11.10
C PRO A 120 -40.66 7.53 10.38
N GLU A 121 -41.16 8.48 9.59
CA GLU A 121 -40.31 9.47 8.91
C GLU A 121 -39.74 10.49 9.89
N VAL A 122 -40.53 10.89 10.90
CA VAL A 122 -40.05 11.76 11.99
C VAL A 122 -38.95 11.05 12.79
N ILE A 123 -39.16 9.78 13.14
CA ILE A 123 -38.13 8.96 13.78
C ILE A 123 -36.88 8.82 12.91
N LYS A 124 -37.05 8.56 11.60
CA LYS A 124 -35.94 8.43 10.64
C LYS A 124 -35.13 9.72 10.55
N PHE A 125 -35.78 10.87 10.39
CA PHE A 125 -35.13 12.19 10.38
C PHE A 125 -34.33 12.45 11.64
N PHE A 126 -34.93 12.28 12.82
CA PHE A 126 -34.22 12.52 14.09
C PHE A 126 -33.08 11.51 14.35
N ASN A 127 -33.19 10.27 13.86
CA ASN A 127 -32.07 9.33 13.82
C ASN A 127 -30.95 9.82 12.88
N THR A 128 -31.28 10.33 11.69
CA THR A 128 -30.29 10.90 10.75
C THR A 128 -29.59 12.15 11.32
N VAL A 129 -30.34 13.09 11.93
CA VAL A 129 -29.77 14.26 12.61
C VAL A 129 -28.82 13.83 13.74
N LYS A 130 -29.21 12.82 14.52
CA LYS A 130 -28.35 12.26 15.58
C LYS A 130 -27.11 11.55 15.04
N TYR A 131 -27.22 10.86 13.90
CA TYR A 131 -26.12 10.14 13.28
C TYR A 131 -25.09 11.11 12.67
N LEU A 132 -25.54 12.08 11.88
CA LEU A 132 -24.66 13.02 11.18
C LEU A 132 -24.15 14.16 12.09
N GLY A 133 -25.01 14.70 12.96
CA GLY A 133 -24.70 15.84 13.83
C GLY A 133 -24.37 15.47 15.28
N GLY A 134 -24.43 14.19 15.65
CA GLY A 134 -24.19 13.73 17.01
C GLY A 134 -25.28 14.13 18.02
N GLN A 135 -25.04 13.79 19.29
CA GLN A 135 -26.02 14.00 20.37
C GLN A 135 -26.29 15.49 20.65
N LYS A 136 -25.31 16.39 20.40
CA LYS A 136 -25.47 17.85 20.58
C LYS A 136 -26.47 18.43 19.57
N SER A 137 -26.25 18.20 18.28
CA SER A 137 -27.15 18.69 17.23
C SER A 137 -28.53 18.02 17.30
N PHE A 138 -28.60 16.74 17.66
CA PHE A 138 -29.87 16.11 18.01
C PHE A 138 -30.58 16.84 19.14
N ASN A 139 -29.93 17.08 20.28
CA ASN A 139 -30.56 17.78 21.43
C ASN A 139 -31.03 19.19 21.04
N PHE A 140 -30.26 19.91 20.23
CA PHE A 140 -30.60 21.24 19.73
C PHE A 140 -31.86 21.22 18.84
N VAL A 141 -31.87 20.42 17.78
CA VAL A 141 -33.02 20.29 16.85
C VAL A 141 -34.25 19.71 17.52
N ARG A 142 -34.07 18.89 18.56
CA ARG A 142 -35.12 18.23 19.35
C ARG A 142 -35.73 19.13 20.42
N GLY A 143 -35.08 20.24 20.79
CA GLY A 143 -35.52 21.14 21.84
C GLY A 143 -35.59 20.52 23.25
N PRO A 144 -35.88 21.34 24.29
CA PRO A 144 -36.02 20.88 25.67
C PRO A 144 -37.14 19.83 25.82
N GLY A 145 -38.40 20.20 25.61
CA GLY A 145 -39.55 19.34 25.92
C GLY A 145 -39.45 18.79 27.35
N PHE A 146 -39.74 17.49 27.53
CA PHE A 146 -39.61 16.81 28.83
C PHE A 146 -38.20 16.27 29.12
N LEU A 147 -37.13 17.00 28.77
CA LEU A 147 -35.76 16.58 29.10
C LEU A 147 -35.57 16.56 30.63
N GLY A 148 -35.07 15.44 31.16
CA GLY A 148 -34.85 15.26 32.60
C GLY A 148 -36.01 14.60 33.38
N SER A 149 -37.22 14.52 32.83
CA SER A 149 -38.42 14.02 33.55
C SER A 149 -38.44 12.51 33.87
N GLY A 150 -37.39 11.76 33.55
CA GLY A 150 -37.31 10.30 33.81
C GLY A 150 -38.36 9.44 33.07
N ARG A 151 -38.38 8.14 33.39
CA ARG A 151 -39.30 7.15 32.75
C ARG A 151 -40.74 7.19 33.26
N ARG A 152 -41.01 7.85 34.40
CA ARG A 152 -42.32 7.93 35.06
C ARG A 152 -42.69 9.34 35.56
N GLY A 153 -41.89 10.37 35.28
CA GLY A 153 -42.25 11.73 35.66
C GLY A 153 -43.51 12.18 34.92
N ILE A 154 -44.31 12.98 35.62
CA ILE A 154 -45.57 13.52 35.13
C ILE A 154 -45.25 14.49 33.98
N LYS A 155 -45.91 14.29 32.83
CA LYS A 155 -45.68 15.07 31.61
C LYS A 155 -46.88 15.98 31.34
N HIS A 156 -46.97 17.08 32.08
CA HIS A 156 -47.90 18.15 31.78
C HIS A 156 -47.19 19.25 30.99
N VAL A 157 -47.84 19.74 29.93
CA VAL A 157 -47.42 20.93 29.19
C VAL A 157 -48.07 22.12 29.88
N ASN A 158 -47.33 22.78 30.77
CA ASN A 158 -47.84 23.94 31.50
C ASN A 158 -47.78 25.21 30.61
N ASN A 159 -46.65 25.44 29.94
CA ASN A 159 -46.45 26.54 28.98
C ASN A 159 -45.74 26.06 27.71
N LEU A 160 -46.06 26.67 26.56
CA LEU A 160 -45.47 26.30 25.27
C LEU A 160 -43.99 26.73 25.12
N SER A 161 -43.59 27.80 25.84
CA SER A 161 -42.21 28.31 25.91
C SER A 161 -41.22 27.24 26.35
N ASP A 162 -41.61 26.43 27.34
CA ASP A 162 -40.74 25.45 28.00
C ASP A 162 -40.71 24.14 27.21
N PHE A 163 -41.78 23.87 26.46
CA PHE A 163 -41.95 22.67 25.65
C PHE A 163 -41.19 22.74 24.31
N ASN A 164 -41.25 23.89 23.62
CA ASN A 164 -40.70 24.13 22.28
C ASN A 164 -41.24 23.12 21.21
N LEU A 165 -40.74 23.17 19.98
CA LEU A 165 -40.95 22.12 18.97
C LEU A 165 -40.20 20.85 19.39
N CYS A 166 -40.81 20.04 20.26
CA CYS A 166 -40.13 18.89 20.82
C CYS A 166 -39.90 17.76 19.79
N GLY A 167 -38.82 17.00 19.94
CA GLY A 167 -38.54 15.80 19.13
C GLY A 167 -38.76 14.47 19.86
N PRO A 168 -38.79 13.32 19.14
CA PRO A 168 -38.86 11.99 19.72
C PRO A 168 -37.74 11.74 20.73
N SER A 169 -38.07 11.09 21.86
CA SER A 169 -37.08 10.80 22.92
C SER A 169 -35.98 9.86 22.44
N THR A 170 -34.80 9.92 23.07
CA THR A 170 -33.72 8.95 22.79
C THR A 170 -34.15 7.50 22.99
N HIS A 171 -35.13 7.25 23.87
CA HIS A 171 -35.76 5.94 24.05
C HIS A 171 -36.71 5.59 22.89
N ALA A 172 -37.51 6.53 22.39
CA ALA A 172 -38.36 6.33 21.21
C ALA A 172 -37.53 6.05 19.96
N LEU A 173 -36.42 6.78 19.77
CA LEU A 173 -35.44 6.50 18.71
C LEU A 173 -34.87 5.09 18.84
N ARG A 174 -34.34 4.70 20.01
CA ARG A 174 -33.78 3.34 20.23
C ARG A 174 -34.79 2.22 19.98
N LYS A 175 -36.06 2.40 20.35
CA LYS A 175 -37.13 1.42 20.06
C LYS A 175 -37.37 1.18 18.57
N CYS A 176 -36.97 2.13 17.72
CA CYS A 176 -37.18 2.13 16.28
C CYS A 176 -35.86 2.11 15.50
N GLN A 177 -34.72 1.89 16.17
CA GLN A 177 -33.45 1.63 15.49
C GLN A 177 -33.50 0.22 14.88
N ALA A 178 -32.87 0.07 13.71
CA ALA A 178 -32.68 -1.24 13.12
C ALA A 178 -31.88 -2.14 14.07
N GLY A 179 -32.21 -3.44 14.09
CA GLY A 179 -31.38 -4.44 14.75
C GLY A 179 -29.99 -4.52 14.10
N PHE A 180 -29.01 -4.99 14.88
CA PHE A 180 -27.70 -5.38 14.37
C PHE A 180 -27.62 -6.92 14.32
N SER A 181 -26.69 -7.47 13.55
CA SER A 181 -26.31 -8.89 13.65
C SER A 181 -24.83 -8.99 13.97
N THR A 182 -24.48 -9.94 14.83
CA THR A 182 -23.11 -10.28 15.22
C THR A 182 -22.58 -11.50 14.48
N GLN A 183 -23.33 -12.02 13.50
CA GLN A 183 -22.96 -13.16 12.67
C GLN A 183 -22.15 -12.69 11.46
N SER A 184 -21.04 -13.38 11.19
CA SER A 184 -20.25 -13.17 9.97
C SER A 184 -20.99 -13.62 8.71
N GLY A 185 -20.79 -12.93 7.59
CA GLY A 185 -21.33 -13.28 6.26
C GLY A 185 -21.99 -12.11 5.53
N VAL A 186 -22.71 -12.40 4.43
CA VAL A 186 -23.40 -11.39 3.61
C VAL A 186 -24.76 -11.05 4.23
N TYR A 187 -24.97 -9.79 4.58
CA TYR A 187 -26.19 -9.33 5.26
C TYR A 187 -27.31 -9.14 4.24
N SER A 188 -28.41 -9.88 4.38
CA SER A 188 -29.50 -9.88 3.39
C SER A 188 -30.15 -8.50 3.22
N SER A 189 -30.25 -7.74 4.31
CA SER A 189 -30.74 -6.35 4.33
C SER A 189 -29.81 -5.37 3.59
N LEU A 190 -28.49 -5.50 3.76
CA LEU A 190 -27.51 -4.68 3.05
C LEU A 190 -27.47 -5.03 1.56
N MET A 191 -27.43 -6.32 1.21
CA MET A 191 -27.48 -6.74 -0.20
C MET A 191 -28.76 -6.26 -0.90
N ASN A 192 -29.91 -6.24 -0.19
CA ASN A 192 -31.16 -5.71 -0.75
C ASN A 192 -31.10 -4.18 -0.93
N ALA A 193 -30.51 -3.46 0.02
CA ALA A 193 -30.29 -2.03 -0.13
C ALA A 193 -29.28 -1.69 -1.24
N PHE A 194 -28.30 -2.57 -1.53
CA PHE A 194 -27.43 -2.43 -2.71
C PHE A 194 -28.23 -2.52 -4.01
N TYR A 195 -29.08 -3.55 -4.16
CA TYR A 195 -29.96 -3.68 -5.33
C TYR A 195 -30.92 -2.48 -5.45
N GLN A 196 -31.50 -2.02 -4.34
CA GLN A 196 -32.37 -0.83 -4.36
C GLN A 196 -31.62 0.41 -4.82
N ASN A 197 -30.37 0.62 -4.40
CA ASN A 197 -29.56 1.77 -4.81
C ASN A 197 -29.12 1.65 -6.29
N ALA A 198 -28.60 0.50 -6.71
CA ALA A 198 -28.11 0.28 -8.07
C ALA A 198 -29.20 0.34 -9.14
N LEU A 199 -30.47 0.10 -8.77
CA LEU A 199 -31.63 0.22 -9.67
C LEU A 199 -32.27 1.62 -9.67
N LEU A 200 -31.75 2.60 -8.93
CA LEU A 200 -32.20 3.99 -9.05
C LEU A 200 -31.65 4.62 -10.32
N GLU A 201 -32.50 5.30 -11.10
CA GLU A 201 -32.09 6.08 -12.27
C GLU A 201 -30.96 7.09 -11.95
N LYS A 202 -30.95 7.64 -10.73
CA LYS A 202 -29.94 8.58 -10.23
C LYS A 202 -28.56 7.95 -9.96
N ALA A 203 -28.47 6.62 -9.84
CA ALA A 203 -27.22 5.92 -9.61
C ALA A 203 -26.40 5.75 -10.90
N LEU A 204 -27.02 5.93 -12.08
CA LEU A 204 -26.37 5.81 -13.40
C LEU A 204 -25.67 4.47 -13.65
N VAL A 205 -26.07 3.41 -12.95
CA VAL A 205 -25.48 2.08 -13.08
C VAL A 205 -25.85 1.45 -14.43
N SER A 206 -24.82 1.11 -15.20
CA SER A 206 -24.92 0.46 -16.50
C SER A 206 -24.81 -1.06 -16.32
N PRO A 207 -25.81 -1.85 -16.77
CA PRO A 207 -25.69 -3.29 -16.77
C PRO A 207 -24.64 -3.76 -17.78
N LEU A 208 -24.02 -4.90 -17.51
CA LEU A 208 -23.13 -5.60 -18.45
C LEU A 208 -23.89 -5.94 -19.75
N PHE A 209 -25.10 -6.45 -19.57
CA PHE A 209 -26.14 -6.55 -20.59
C PHE A 209 -27.50 -6.74 -19.89
N SER A 210 -28.59 -6.52 -20.62
CA SER A 210 -29.93 -6.83 -20.12
C SER A 210 -30.83 -7.35 -21.24
N SER A 211 -31.39 -8.54 -21.03
CA SER A 211 -32.40 -9.17 -21.89
C SER A 211 -33.77 -9.16 -21.19
N ASP A 212 -34.78 -9.80 -21.77
CA ASP A 212 -36.06 -10.03 -21.08
C ASP A 212 -35.91 -10.98 -19.88
N THR A 213 -34.94 -11.90 -19.93
CA THR A 213 -34.72 -12.96 -18.94
C THR A 213 -33.78 -12.56 -17.80
N VAL A 214 -32.79 -11.70 -18.06
CA VAL A 214 -31.75 -11.35 -17.07
C VAL A 214 -31.28 -9.89 -17.17
N HIS A 215 -30.79 -9.36 -16.05
CA HIS A 215 -30.12 -8.08 -15.94
C HIS A 215 -28.90 -8.26 -15.05
N ILE A 216 -27.71 -8.13 -15.61
CA ILE A 216 -26.44 -8.37 -14.92
C ILE A 216 -25.80 -7.04 -14.54
N ILE A 217 -25.61 -6.81 -13.24
CA ILE A 217 -24.85 -5.68 -12.71
C ILE A 217 -23.41 -6.17 -12.48
N PRO A 218 -22.41 -5.65 -13.20
CA PRO A 218 -21.02 -6.05 -13.01
C PRO A 218 -20.43 -5.31 -11.81
N CYS A 219 -19.83 -6.06 -10.87
CA CYS A 219 -19.31 -5.50 -9.63
C CYS A 219 -17.88 -5.94 -9.30
N CYS A 220 -17.18 -5.07 -8.58
CA CYS A 220 -16.01 -5.34 -7.78
C CYS A 220 -16.42 -5.63 -6.33
N LEU A 221 -15.83 -6.64 -5.71
CA LEU A 221 -15.91 -6.93 -4.28
C LEU A 221 -14.57 -6.59 -3.63
N ALA A 222 -14.52 -5.53 -2.83
CA ALA A 222 -13.31 -5.13 -2.10
C ALA A 222 -13.47 -5.46 -0.60
N ALA A 223 -12.44 -6.01 0.02
CA ALA A 223 -12.43 -6.34 1.46
C ALA A 223 -11.23 -5.67 2.15
N ASP A 224 -11.46 -5.14 3.35
CA ASP A 224 -10.46 -4.48 4.17
C ASP A 224 -10.72 -4.72 5.67
N GLY A 225 -9.64 -4.97 6.41
CA GLY A 225 -9.63 -5.40 7.81
C GLY A 225 -9.59 -4.23 8.80
N THR A 226 -10.66 -4.02 9.56
CA THR A 226 -10.68 -3.03 10.65
C THR A 226 -10.32 -3.67 11.98
N ALA A 227 -9.15 -3.34 12.52
CA ALA A 227 -8.71 -3.81 13.84
C ALA A 227 -9.69 -3.37 14.96
N LEU A 228 -10.07 -4.32 15.82
CA LEU A 228 -10.97 -4.13 16.95
C LEU A 228 -10.23 -4.34 18.28
N THR A 229 -10.58 -3.56 19.29
CA THR A 229 -10.12 -3.81 20.67
C THR A 229 -10.72 -5.13 21.17
N PRO A 230 -9.92 -6.15 21.51
CA PRO A 230 -10.46 -7.46 21.90
C PRO A 230 -11.13 -7.36 23.27
N GLY A 231 -12.41 -7.70 23.34
CA GLY A 231 -13.22 -7.59 24.55
C GLY A 231 -14.51 -8.40 24.45
N LEU A 232 -15.17 -8.64 25.58
CA LEU A 232 -16.45 -9.36 25.65
C LEU A 232 -17.53 -8.42 26.17
N GLU A 233 -18.66 -8.35 25.47
CA GLU A 233 -19.84 -7.58 25.88
C GLU A 233 -21.10 -8.47 25.86
N TYR A 234 -22.13 -8.11 26.64
CA TYR A 234 -23.40 -8.83 26.64
C TYR A 234 -24.48 -8.07 25.86
N ALA A 235 -24.94 -8.64 24.75
CA ALA A 235 -25.97 -8.05 23.92
C ALA A 235 -27.37 -8.41 24.44
N ASN A 236 -27.95 -7.53 25.26
CA ASN A 236 -29.32 -7.66 25.79
C ASN A 236 -30.41 -7.89 24.72
N THR A 237 -30.18 -7.51 23.46
CA THR A 237 -31.13 -7.72 22.35
C THR A 237 -31.10 -9.14 21.78
N HIS A 238 -29.96 -9.83 21.90
CA HIS A 238 -29.74 -11.18 21.37
C HIS A 238 -29.55 -12.23 22.48
N TYR A 239 -29.52 -11.78 23.74
CA TYR A 239 -29.29 -12.60 24.93
C TYR A 239 -28.00 -13.44 24.88
N CYS A 240 -26.95 -12.92 24.22
CA CYS A 240 -25.68 -13.59 24.00
C CYS A 240 -24.47 -12.71 24.35
N VAL A 241 -23.32 -13.34 24.57
CA VAL A 241 -22.02 -12.65 24.63
C VAL A 241 -21.53 -12.38 23.21
N VAL A 242 -20.91 -11.22 23.01
CA VAL A 242 -20.35 -10.72 21.75
C VAL A 242 -18.85 -10.48 21.94
N GLY A 243 -18.06 -10.62 20.87
CA GLY A 243 -16.58 -10.53 20.91
C GLY A 243 -15.87 -11.88 20.76
N LEU A 244 -16.64 -12.95 20.50
CA LEU A 244 -16.15 -14.28 20.13
C LEU A 244 -16.72 -14.68 18.77
N THR A 245 -16.01 -15.55 18.04
CA THR A 245 -16.54 -16.17 16.81
C THR A 245 -17.73 -17.09 17.10
N ASP A 246 -17.72 -17.75 18.27
CA ASP A 246 -18.79 -18.64 18.70
C ASP A 246 -19.93 -17.87 19.38
N SER A 247 -21.17 -18.26 19.08
CA SER A 247 -22.36 -17.69 19.71
C SER A 247 -22.52 -18.21 21.14
N LEU A 248 -21.91 -17.52 22.11
CA LEU A 248 -22.10 -17.81 23.54
C LEU A 248 -23.46 -17.31 24.02
N ASN A 249 -24.48 -18.14 23.81
CA ASN A 249 -25.83 -17.98 24.33
C ASN A 249 -26.07 -18.90 25.56
N ALA A 250 -27.28 -18.83 26.13
CA ALA A 250 -27.65 -19.64 27.29
C ALA A 250 -27.54 -21.16 27.06
N ASP A 251 -27.71 -21.64 25.83
CA ASP A 251 -27.68 -23.07 25.51
C ASP A 251 -26.25 -23.59 25.33
N TYR A 252 -25.35 -22.77 24.76
CA TYR A 252 -23.91 -23.05 24.74
C TYR A 252 -23.36 -23.20 26.18
N ILE A 253 -23.78 -22.34 27.10
CA ILE A 253 -23.35 -22.39 28.51
C ILE A 253 -23.86 -23.65 29.21
N LYS A 254 -25.11 -24.07 28.96
CA LYS A 254 -25.66 -25.34 29.49
C LYS A 254 -24.89 -26.56 28.94
N ALA A 255 -24.49 -26.53 27.68
CA ALA A 255 -23.72 -27.60 27.05
C ALA A 255 -22.25 -27.64 27.51
N ASN A 256 -21.67 -26.49 27.89
CA ASN A 256 -20.28 -26.34 28.28
C ASN A 256 -20.15 -25.75 29.70
N PRO A 257 -20.53 -26.50 30.76
CA PRO A 257 -20.54 -25.98 32.14
C PRO A 257 -19.14 -25.70 32.72
N ILE A 258 -18.06 -26.16 32.07
CA ILE A 258 -16.68 -25.87 32.44
C ILE A 258 -16.05 -25.07 31.29
N ALA A 259 -15.68 -23.83 31.56
CA ALA A 259 -15.10 -22.93 30.55
C ALA A 259 -13.69 -23.35 30.15
N ASN A 260 -13.47 -23.62 28.86
CA ASN A 260 -12.14 -23.82 28.29
C ASN A 260 -11.49 -22.46 27.98
N ASN A 261 -10.71 -21.94 28.93
CA ASN A 261 -10.05 -20.64 28.81
C ASN A 261 -9.04 -20.53 27.64
N LEU A 262 -8.53 -21.64 27.10
CA LEU A 262 -7.66 -21.61 25.93
C LEU A 262 -8.49 -21.44 24.65
N HIS A 263 -9.57 -22.21 24.51
CA HIS A 263 -10.53 -22.14 23.40
C HIS A 263 -11.12 -20.72 23.26
N LEU A 264 -11.64 -20.16 24.36
CA LEU A 264 -12.21 -18.82 24.37
C LEU A 264 -11.20 -17.74 23.97
N LYS A 265 -9.92 -17.88 24.37
CA LYS A 265 -8.85 -16.95 23.97
C LYS A 265 -8.49 -17.05 22.47
N SER A 266 -8.50 -18.24 21.88
CA SER A 266 -8.30 -18.41 20.43
C SER A 266 -9.46 -17.89 19.58
N GLN A 267 -10.64 -17.66 20.18
CA GLN A 267 -11.84 -17.18 19.51
C GLN A 267 -12.12 -15.70 19.72
N MET A 268 -11.32 -14.99 20.51
CA MET A 268 -11.47 -13.54 20.71
C MET A 268 -11.32 -12.82 19.37
N VAL A 269 -12.39 -12.13 18.97
CA VAL A 269 -12.41 -11.28 17.79
C VAL A 269 -11.43 -10.13 18.00
N THR A 270 -10.53 -9.93 17.05
CA THR A 270 -9.53 -8.86 17.05
C THR A 270 -9.68 -7.94 15.85
N GLU A 271 -10.58 -8.25 14.93
CA GLU A 271 -10.72 -7.59 13.64
C GLU A 271 -12.13 -7.80 13.06
N ALA A 272 -12.61 -6.85 12.29
CA ALA A 272 -13.77 -6.99 11.42
C ALA A 272 -13.36 -6.68 9.98
N ASP A 273 -13.31 -7.71 9.15
CA ASP A 273 -13.19 -7.57 7.70
C ASP A 273 -14.55 -7.12 7.14
N VAL A 274 -14.56 -6.04 6.36
CA VAL A 274 -15.79 -5.49 5.78
C VAL A 274 -15.69 -5.52 4.26
N SER A 275 -16.56 -6.29 3.63
CA SER A 275 -16.58 -6.39 2.16
C SER A 275 -17.58 -5.41 1.56
N PHE A 276 -17.06 -4.47 0.77
CA PHE A 276 -17.79 -3.51 -0.05
C PHE A 276 -18.06 -4.08 -1.44
N LEU A 277 -19.29 -3.93 -1.90
CA LEU A 277 -19.68 -4.22 -3.28
C LEU A 277 -19.86 -2.89 -4.02
N THR A 278 -19.16 -2.76 -5.15
CA THR A 278 -19.15 -1.55 -5.97
C THR A 278 -19.39 -1.92 -7.43
N SER A 279 -20.33 -1.29 -8.13
CA SER A 279 -20.49 -1.49 -9.58
C SER A 279 -19.25 -1.01 -10.34
N LEU A 280 -18.91 -1.62 -11.48
CA LEU A 280 -17.67 -1.28 -12.19
C LEU A 280 -17.61 0.15 -12.74
N ASP A 281 -18.76 0.81 -12.90
CA ASP A 281 -18.91 2.23 -13.23
C ASP A 281 -18.89 3.17 -12.01
N ASN A 282 -18.80 2.62 -10.79
CA ASN A 282 -18.86 3.31 -9.51
C ASN A 282 -20.20 4.06 -9.25
N GLY A 283 -21.28 3.72 -9.97
CA GLY A 283 -22.62 4.28 -9.76
C GLY A 283 -23.28 3.86 -8.44
N ALA A 284 -22.98 2.65 -7.95
CA ALA A 284 -23.43 2.17 -6.64
C ALA A 284 -22.27 1.50 -5.88
N SER A 285 -22.06 1.91 -4.63
CA SER A 285 -21.09 1.30 -3.70
C SER A 285 -21.66 1.24 -2.29
N MET A 286 -21.53 0.10 -1.61
CA MET A 286 -21.99 -0.08 -0.22
C MET A 286 -21.34 -1.30 0.45
N PRO A 287 -21.11 -1.33 1.78
CA PRO A 287 -20.79 -2.57 2.49
C PRO A 287 -21.97 -3.55 2.37
N VAL A 288 -21.65 -4.83 2.12
CA VAL A 288 -22.64 -5.92 2.01
C VAL A 288 -22.32 -7.12 2.92
N SER A 289 -21.07 -7.27 3.34
CA SER A 289 -20.59 -8.38 4.18
C SER A 289 -19.72 -7.86 5.32
N VAL A 290 -19.75 -8.56 6.45
CA VAL A 290 -18.83 -8.36 7.58
C VAL A 290 -18.40 -9.72 8.08
N HIS A 291 -17.11 -9.92 8.34
CA HIS A 291 -16.57 -11.12 9.00
C HIS A 291 -15.77 -10.75 10.24
N TYR A 292 -16.12 -11.34 11.37
CA TYR A 292 -15.44 -11.11 12.65
C TYR A 292 -14.31 -12.12 12.83
N LEU A 293 -13.06 -11.66 12.77
CA LEU A 293 -11.87 -12.51 12.69
C LEU A 293 -11.10 -12.53 14.03
N PRO A 294 -10.67 -13.72 14.50
CA PRO A 294 -9.77 -13.84 15.64
C PRO A 294 -8.31 -13.78 15.18
N LYS A 295 -7.40 -13.47 16.11
CA LYS A 295 -5.96 -13.36 15.82
C LYS A 295 -5.30 -14.63 15.25
N SER A 296 -5.89 -15.81 15.48
CA SER A 296 -5.40 -17.10 15.00
C SER A 296 -6.16 -17.63 13.77
N PHE A 297 -6.61 -16.74 12.89
CA PHE A 297 -7.23 -17.11 11.62
C PHE A 297 -6.17 -17.57 10.61
N SER A 298 -6.44 -18.65 9.88
CA SER A 298 -5.49 -19.23 8.92
C SER A 298 -5.77 -18.81 7.47
N GLY A 299 -4.74 -18.89 6.61
CA GLY A 299 -4.86 -18.54 5.19
C GLY A 299 -5.90 -19.37 4.42
N GLU A 300 -6.13 -20.63 4.79
CA GLU A 300 -7.16 -21.46 4.14
C GLU A 300 -8.58 -21.01 4.57
N GLN A 301 -8.77 -20.65 5.84
CA GLN A 301 -10.05 -20.08 6.30
C GLN A 301 -10.34 -18.72 5.66
N MET A 302 -9.30 -17.92 5.41
CA MET A 302 -9.39 -16.64 4.69
C MET A 302 -9.74 -16.83 3.20
N LYS A 303 -9.14 -17.83 2.54
CA LYS A 303 -9.54 -18.27 1.20
C LYS A 303 -11.00 -18.70 1.15
N ASP A 304 -11.43 -19.58 2.06
CA ASP A 304 -12.83 -20.03 2.17
C ASP A 304 -13.80 -18.85 2.37
N MET A 305 -13.43 -17.90 3.24
CA MET A 305 -14.20 -16.68 3.52
C MET A 305 -14.42 -15.82 2.26
N PHE A 306 -13.37 -15.54 1.48
CA PHE A 306 -13.52 -14.75 0.24
C PHE A 306 -14.36 -15.48 -0.80
N ILE A 307 -14.13 -16.78 -1.00
CA ILE A 307 -14.90 -17.60 -1.94
C ILE A 307 -16.38 -17.62 -1.55
N GLU A 308 -16.66 -17.87 -0.28
CA GLU A 308 -18.03 -17.89 0.23
C GLU A 308 -18.72 -16.53 0.07
N THR A 309 -18.02 -15.43 0.37
CA THR A 309 -18.55 -14.07 0.22
C THR A 309 -18.84 -13.76 -1.25
N ALA A 310 -17.88 -14.01 -2.16
CA ALA A 310 -18.02 -13.76 -3.59
C ALA A 310 -19.11 -14.62 -4.26
N LEU A 311 -19.35 -15.84 -3.79
CA LEU A 311 -20.49 -16.65 -4.22
C LEU A 311 -21.81 -16.12 -3.64
N SER A 312 -21.83 -15.70 -2.37
CA SER A 312 -23.04 -15.28 -1.66
C SER A 312 -23.63 -13.97 -2.17
N VAL A 313 -22.79 -13.00 -2.53
CA VAL A 313 -23.26 -11.71 -3.10
C VAL A 313 -23.90 -11.86 -4.49
N GLN A 314 -23.68 -12.97 -5.19
CA GLN A 314 -24.29 -13.23 -6.50
C GLN A 314 -25.73 -13.78 -6.42
N ILE A 315 -26.37 -13.77 -5.23
CA ILE A 315 -27.81 -14.03 -5.09
C ILE A 315 -28.62 -12.97 -5.85
N CYS A 316 -29.60 -13.39 -6.68
CA CYS A 316 -30.45 -12.44 -7.39
C CYS A 316 -31.49 -11.77 -6.49
N ALA A 317 -31.94 -10.57 -6.88
CA ALA A 317 -32.84 -9.73 -6.08
C ALA A 317 -34.15 -10.46 -5.70
N SER A 318 -34.77 -11.23 -6.60
CA SER A 318 -36.00 -11.98 -6.26
C SER A 318 -35.76 -13.11 -5.26
N CYS A 319 -34.63 -13.83 -5.34
CA CYS A 319 -34.32 -14.88 -4.37
C CYS A 319 -33.96 -14.28 -3.01
N LEU A 320 -33.26 -13.15 -3.00
CA LEU A 320 -32.94 -12.40 -1.78
C LEU A 320 -34.20 -11.91 -1.05
N VAL A 321 -35.21 -11.41 -1.77
CA VAL A 321 -36.50 -11.04 -1.18
C VAL A 321 -37.24 -12.25 -0.60
N ASP A 322 -37.16 -13.42 -1.24
CA ASP A 322 -37.69 -14.67 -0.67
C ASP A 322 -36.94 -15.05 0.62
N CYS A 323 -35.60 -14.94 0.66
CA CYS A 323 -34.78 -15.18 1.87
C CYS A 323 -35.17 -14.24 3.04
N ILE A 324 -35.36 -12.95 2.77
CA ILE A 324 -35.77 -11.95 3.77
C ILE A 324 -37.15 -12.29 4.35
N LYS A 325 -38.11 -12.71 3.50
CA LYS A 325 -39.44 -13.16 3.96
C LYS A 325 -39.38 -14.40 4.85
N THR A 326 -38.39 -15.27 4.65
CA THR A 326 -38.13 -16.44 5.51
C THR A 326 -37.25 -16.13 6.74
N ASN A 327 -37.05 -14.85 7.08
CA ASN A 327 -36.21 -14.37 8.20
C ASN A 327 -34.73 -14.79 8.11
N ILE A 328 -34.20 -14.98 6.90
CA ILE A 328 -32.76 -15.24 6.70
C ILE A 328 -32.02 -13.90 6.73
N SER A 329 -31.28 -13.66 7.83
CA SER A 329 -30.46 -12.46 8.06
C SER A 329 -29.12 -12.48 7.31
N ILE A 330 -28.49 -13.65 7.23
CA ILE A 330 -27.19 -13.88 6.60
C ILE A 330 -27.36 -14.83 5.41
N VAL A 331 -26.85 -14.43 4.24
CA VAL A 331 -26.76 -15.25 3.04
C VAL A 331 -25.38 -15.89 3.00
N ASN A 332 -25.34 -17.20 2.76
CA ASN A 332 -24.12 -17.98 2.54
C ASN A 332 -24.21 -18.76 1.20
N LYS A 333 -23.10 -19.36 0.76
CA LYS A 333 -23.00 -20.04 -0.54
C LYS A 333 -23.99 -21.20 -0.69
N ASN A 334 -24.28 -21.92 0.41
CA ASN A 334 -25.22 -23.03 0.41
C ASN A 334 -26.65 -22.52 0.18
N ILE A 335 -27.06 -21.46 0.88
CA ILE A 335 -28.36 -20.80 0.67
C ILE A 335 -28.52 -20.34 -0.79
N VAL A 336 -27.48 -19.82 -1.43
CA VAL A 336 -27.56 -19.46 -2.86
C VAL A 336 -27.84 -20.68 -3.74
N GLN A 337 -27.13 -21.79 -3.52
CA GLN A 337 -27.30 -23.04 -4.28
C GLN A 337 -28.66 -23.72 -4.01
N ASP A 338 -29.07 -23.80 -2.75
CA ASP A 338 -30.32 -24.43 -2.29
C ASP A 338 -31.56 -23.63 -2.75
N VAL A 339 -31.49 -22.29 -2.75
CA VAL A 339 -32.60 -21.44 -3.16
C VAL A 339 -32.75 -21.41 -4.67
N CYS A 340 -31.65 -21.44 -5.45
CA CYS A 340 -31.73 -21.50 -6.89
C CYS A 340 -30.43 -21.84 -7.63
N ILE A 341 -30.54 -22.53 -8.78
CA ILE A 341 -29.40 -22.90 -9.63
C ILE A 341 -29.35 -21.99 -10.89
N SER A 342 -28.15 -21.60 -11.32
CA SER A 342 -27.86 -20.93 -12.60
C SER A 342 -26.77 -21.65 -13.43
N HIS A 343 -26.34 -22.83 -12.98
CA HIS A 343 -25.36 -23.70 -13.66
C HIS A 343 -26.03 -24.72 -14.59
N CYS A 344 -25.37 -25.05 -15.70
CA CYS A 344 -25.76 -26.16 -16.57
C CYS A 344 -24.51 -26.93 -16.99
N GLN A 345 -24.41 -28.19 -16.54
CA GLN A 345 -23.21 -29.00 -16.76
C GLN A 345 -22.89 -29.19 -18.25
N SER A 346 -23.90 -29.48 -19.08
CA SER A 346 -23.71 -29.62 -20.53
C SER A 346 -23.18 -28.35 -21.18
N CYS A 347 -23.64 -27.16 -20.79
CA CYS A 347 -23.12 -25.91 -21.37
C CYS A 347 -21.70 -25.61 -20.90
N TRP A 348 -21.37 -26.00 -19.68
CA TRP A 348 -20.04 -25.82 -19.10
C TRP A 348 -19.00 -26.71 -19.77
N ASP A 349 -19.33 -27.99 -19.98
CA ASP A 349 -18.43 -28.98 -20.57
C ASP A 349 -18.20 -28.74 -22.08
N THR A 350 -19.17 -28.19 -22.81
CA THR A 350 -19.02 -27.84 -24.23
C THR A 350 -18.54 -26.40 -24.47
N GLN A 351 -18.49 -25.55 -23.42
CA GLN A 351 -18.25 -24.10 -23.53
C GLN A 351 -19.21 -23.38 -24.50
N GLU A 352 -20.43 -23.92 -24.66
CA GLU A 352 -21.45 -23.43 -25.60
C GLU A 352 -22.85 -23.55 -24.99
N LEU A 353 -23.85 -22.88 -25.55
CA LEU A 353 -25.24 -23.00 -25.08
C LEU A 353 -25.92 -24.24 -25.68
N CYS A 354 -26.34 -25.19 -24.83
CA CYS A 354 -27.20 -26.28 -25.30
C CYS A 354 -28.60 -25.79 -25.68
N GLU A 355 -29.31 -26.52 -26.56
CA GLU A 355 -30.63 -26.12 -27.07
C GLU A 355 -31.65 -25.72 -26.00
N GLN A 356 -31.70 -26.48 -24.89
CA GLN A 356 -32.63 -26.17 -23.79
C GLN A 356 -32.31 -24.79 -23.18
N CYS A 357 -31.04 -24.44 -23.07
CA CYS A 357 -30.62 -23.16 -22.49
C CYS A 357 -30.85 -22.00 -23.46
N MET A 358 -30.70 -22.21 -24.77
CA MET A 358 -31.08 -21.24 -25.79
C MET A 358 -32.59 -20.97 -25.77
N ARG A 359 -33.43 -22.01 -25.67
CA ARG A 359 -34.90 -21.87 -25.57
C ARG A 359 -35.37 -21.16 -24.29
N LEU A 360 -34.58 -21.22 -23.21
CA LEU A 360 -34.81 -20.48 -21.97
C LEU A 360 -34.31 -19.01 -22.03
N GLY A 361 -33.80 -18.56 -23.18
CA GLY A 361 -33.34 -17.19 -23.38
C GLY A 361 -32.07 -16.84 -22.60
N HIS A 362 -31.18 -17.82 -22.36
CA HIS A 362 -29.83 -17.55 -21.86
C HIS A 362 -28.90 -17.14 -23.00
N VAL A 363 -27.95 -16.24 -22.72
CA VAL A 363 -27.00 -15.68 -23.71
C VAL A 363 -25.53 -16.04 -23.42
N SER A 364 -25.26 -16.83 -22.39
CA SER A 364 -23.92 -17.24 -22.00
C SER A 364 -23.95 -18.58 -21.29
N TYR A 365 -22.90 -19.41 -21.42
CA TYR A 365 -22.74 -20.64 -20.64
C TYR A 365 -22.29 -20.37 -19.19
N TYR A 366 -21.68 -19.21 -18.91
CA TYR A 366 -21.16 -18.84 -17.59
C TYR A 366 -22.28 -18.69 -16.54
N PRO A 367 -22.26 -19.43 -15.40
CA PRO A 367 -23.32 -19.35 -14.39
C PRO A 367 -23.51 -17.96 -13.76
N ALA A 368 -22.44 -17.17 -13.66
CA ALA A 368 -22.50 -15.79 -13.18
C ALA A 368 -23.48 -14.93 -14.03
N LEU A 369 -23.46 -15.11 -15.35
CA LEU A 369 -24.16 -14.27 -16.34
C LEU A 369 -25.57 -14.77 -16.71
N ARG A 370 -26.07 -15.82 -16.05
CA ARG A 370 -27.36 -16.44 -16.38
C ARG A 370 -28.45 -16.10 -15.36
N SER A 371 -29.69 -16.06 -15.85
CA SER A 371 -30.87 -16.09 -14.98
C SER A 371 -30.87 -17.36 -14.11
N PHE A 372 -31.39 -17.21 -12.91
CA PHE A 372 -31.63 -18.29 -11.97
C PHE A 372 -32.91 -19.07 -12.37
N SER A 373 -32.90 -20.41 -12.26
CA SER A 373 -34.02 -21.29 -12.65
C SER A 373 -35.36 -20.83 -12.08
N LYS A 374 -35.49 -20.67 -10.75
CA LYS A 374 -36.68 -20.16 -10.05
C LYS A 374 -37.20 -18.79 -10.55
N CYS A 375 -36.35 -17.93 -11.11
CA CYS A 375 -36.81 -16.69 -11.75
C CYS A 375 -37.40 -16.97 -13.14
N THR A 376 -36.74 -17.85 -13.89
CA THR A 376 -37.16 -18.32 -15.22
C THR A 376 -38.50 -19.09 -15.12
N ASP A 377 -38.65 -19.98 -14.13
CA ASP A 377 -39.88 -20.74 -13.84
C ASP A 377 -41.05 -19.83 -13.43
N LYS A 378 -40.77 -18.73 -12.74
CA LYS A 378 -41.75 -17.69 -12.37
C LYS A 378 -42.05 -16.72 -13.52
N GLY A 379 -41.36 -16.80 -14.65
CA GLY A 379 -41.50 -15.86 -15.76
C GLY A 379 -41.07 -14.42 -15.43
N ILE A 380 -40.15 -14.23 -14.48
CA ILE A 380 -39.69 -12.90 -14.04
C ILE A 380 -38.24 -12.63 -14.45
N LYS A 381 -37.96 -11.39 -14.86
CA LYS A 381 -36.62 -10.92 -15.21
C LYS A 381 -35.68 -11.02 -14.00
N CYS A 382 -34.59 -11.76 -14.16
CA CYS A 382 -33.65 -12.04 -13.09
C CYS A 382 -32.60 -10.92 -12.95
N VAL A 383 -32.72 -10.07 -11.93
CA VAL A 383 -31.72 -9.04 -11.61
C VAL A 383 -30.65 -9.62 -10.69
N LYS A 384 -29.40 -9.62 -11.11
CA LYS A 384 -28.28 -10.32 -10.45
C LYS A 384 -26.98 -9.52 -10.54
N VAL A 385 -26.14 -9.62 -9.50
CA VAL A 385 -24.74 -9.17 -9.52
C VAL A 385 -23.82 -10.26 -10.06
N ALA A 386 -22.86 -9.88 -10.91
CA ALA A 386 -21.72 -10.71 -11.29
C ALA A 386 -20.42 -10.10 -10.73
N VAL A 387 -19.61 -10.88 -10.03
CA VAL A 387 -18.33 -10.42 -9.44
C VAL A 387 -17.20 -10.62 -10.44
N PHE A 388 -16.59 -9.51 -10.90
CA PHE A 388 -15.48 -9.50 -11.87
C PHE A 388 -14.11 -9.29 -11.23
N SER A 389 -14.04 -8.59 -10.09
CA SER A 389 -12.80 -8.40 -9.36
C SER A 389 -12.99 -8.57 -7.87
N LEU A 390 -12.05 -9.29 -7.23
CA LEU A 390 -11.90 -9.35 -5.79
C LEU A 390 -10.67 -8.53 -5.42
N VAL A 391 -10.81 -7.53 -4.55
CA VAL A 391 -9.73 -6.64 -4.14
C VAL A 391 -9.44 -6.85 -2.65
N THR A 392 -8.19 -7.11 -2.32
CA THR A 392 -7.72 -7.24 -0.92
C THR A 392 -6.44 -6.45 -0.72
N ASP A 393 -5.98 -6.33 0.53
CA ASP A 393 -4.64 -5.85 0.81
C ASP A 393 -3.53 -6.82 0.32
N CYS A 394 -2.28 -6.51 0.68
CA CYS A 394 -1.08 -7.27 0.33
C CYS A 394 -0.51 -8.14 1.49
N GLU A 395 -1.31 -8.49 2.50
CA GLU A 395 -0.86 -9.34 3.60
C GLU A 395 -0.52 -10.77 3.16
N GLU A 396 0.35 -11.43 3.92
CA GLU A 396 0.91 -12.75 3.61
C GLU A 396 -0.16 -13.87 3.53
N HIS A 397 -1.30 -13.70 4.21
CA HIS A 397 -2.44 -14.61 4.10
C HIS A 397 -3.21 -14.35 2.79
N ASN A 398 -3.60 -13.10 2.52
CA ASN A 398 -4.25 -12.67 1.29
C ASN A 398 -3.45 -13.02 0.03
N LYS A 399 -2.12 -12.89 0.08
CA LYS A 399 -1.18 -13.29 -0.98
C LYS A 399 -1.33 -14.76 -1.41
N LYS A 400 -1.49 -15.67 -0.45
CA LYS A 400 -1.65 -17.12 -0.74
C LYS A 400 -3.00 -17.43 -1.39
N VAL A 401 -4.03 -16.64 -1.07
CA VAL A 401 -5.32 -16.72 -1.76
C VAL A 401 -5.17 -16.26 -3.20
N MET A 402 -4.52 -15.11 -3.43
CA MET A 402 -4.23 -14.60 -4.79
C MET A 402 -3.46 -15.62 -5.64
N GLU A 403 -2.40 -16.23 -5.09
CA GLU A 403 -1.57 -17.22 -5.79
C GLU A 403 -2.30 -18.54 -6.11
N SER A 404 -3.40 -18.87 -5.43
CA SER A 404 -4.20 -20.09 -5.65
C SER A 404 -5.57 -19.83 -6.29
N PHE A 405 -5.87 -18.58 -6.67
CA PHE A 405 -7.20 -18.20 -7.16
C PHE A 405 -7.57 -18.84 -8.51
N ASP A 406 -6.60 -19.19 -9.36
CA ASP A 406 -6.86 -19.92 -10.61
C ASP A 406 -7.39 -21.34 -10.35
N GLU A 407 -6.86 -22.04 -9.34
CA GLU A 407 -7.38 -23.36 -8.93
C GLU A 407 -8.80 -23.26 -8.36
N VAL A 408 -9.07 -22.19 -7.62
CA VAL A 408 -10.40 -21.88 -7.06
C VAL A 408 -11.45 -21.67 -8.16
N LYS A 409 -11.10 -21.01 -9.27
CA LYS A 409 -11.99 -20.80 -10.43
C LYS A 409 -12.37 -22.08 -11.16
N LEU A 410 -11.50 -23.10 -11.16
CA LEU A 410 -11.81 -24.41 -11.71
C LEU A 410 -12.84 -25.16 -10.86
N GLN A 411 -12.79 -24.99 -9.53
CA GLN A 411 -13.73 -25.59 -8.58
C GLN A 411 -15.06 -24.82 -8.48
N ASN A 412 -15.07 -23.54 -8.83
CA ASN A 412 -16.22 -22.64 -8.67
C ASN A 412 -16.58 -21.93 -10.00
N PRO A 413 -17.33 -22.57 -10.91
CA PRO A 413 -17.72 -22.00 -12.22
C PRO A 413 -18.34 -20.59 -12.16
N SER A 414 -19.07 -20.28 -11.07
CA SER A 414 -19.68 -18.95 -10.83
C SER A 414 -18.68 -17.84 -10.53
N LEU A 415 -17.39 -18.14 -10.34
CA LEU A 415 -16.30 -17.17 -10.16
C LEU A 415 -15.31 -17.17 -11.34
N ASN A 416 -15.58 -17.90 -12.43
CA ASN A 416 -14.60 -18.10 -13.49
C ASN A 416 -14.17 -16.81 -14.21
N GLN A 417 -15.05 -15.80 -14.29
CA GLN A 417 -14.75 -14.48 -14.83
C GLN A 417 -14.17 -13.50 -13.79
N ALA A 418 -14.00 -13.92 -12.54
CA ALA A 418 -13.42 -13.08 -11.50
C ALA A 418 -11.89 -13.07 -11.59
N VAL A 419 -11.27 -11.95 -11.20
CA VAL A 419 -9.82 -11.84 -10.99
C VAL A 419 -9.57 -11.32 -9.58
N MET A 420 -8.66 -11.95 -8.83
CA MET A 420 -8.22 -11.43 -7.55
C MET A 420 -7.03 -10.49 -7.78
N ILE A 421 -7.10 -9.26 -7.26
CA ILE A 421 -6.07 -8.23 -7.39
C ILE A 421 -5.76 -7.60 -6.03
N SER A 422 -4.55 -7.10 -5.88
CA SER A 422 -4.15 -6.34 -4.69
C SER A 422 -4.55 -4.86 -4.82
N ASP A 423 -4.82 -4.20 -3.69
CA ASP A 423 -4.96 -2.75 -3.69
C ASP A 423 -3.66 -2.06 -4.15
N CYS A 424 -3.77 -1.36 -5.28
CA CYS A 424 -2.73 -0.54 -5.89
C CYS A 424 -2.12 0.48 -4.90
N VAL A 425 -2.90 1.03 -3.97
CA VAL A 425 -2.43 2.03 -3.00
C VAL A 425 -1.56 1.37 -1.92
N HIS A 426 -1.93 0.18 -1.42
CA HIS A 426 -1.08 -0.63 -0.54
C HIS A 426 0.22 -1.07 -1.23
N VAL A 427 0.17 -1.51 -2.49
CA VAL A 427 1.39 -1.79 -3.28
C VAL A 427 2.25 -0.54 -3.41
N GLY A 428 1.64 0.61 -3.72
CA GLY A 428 2.35 1.89 -3.85
C GLY A 428 3.03 2.35 -2.57
N LYS A 429 2.37 2.23 -1.41
CA LYS A 429 2.96 2.50 -0.09
C LYS A 429 4.15 1.58 0.18
N SER A 430 4.02 0.28 -0.11
CA SER A 430 5.08 -0.71 0.06
C SER A 430 6.30 -0.41 -0.82
N LEU A 431 6.08 -0.09 -2.11
CA LEU A 431 7.12 0.34 -3.04
C LEU A 431 7.83 1.62 -2.58
N LYS A 432 7.10 2.64 -2.10
CA LYS A 432 7.72 3.85 -1.49
C LYS A 432 8.62 3.48 -0.31
N CYS A 433 8.12 2.65 0.61
CA CYS A 433 8.89 2.23 1.79
C CYS A 433 10.15 1.44 1.41
N SER A 434 10.05 0.57 0.40
CA SER A 434 11.19 -0.18 -0.13
C SER A 434 12.21 0.75 -0.80
N TRP A 435 11.76 1.62 -1.72
CA TRP A 435 12.61 2.60 -2.43
C TRP A 435 13.23 3.67 -1.53
N ALA A 436 12.63 3.95 -0.37
CA ALA A 436 13.23 4.80 0.63
C ALA A 436 14.33 4.09 1.43
N ASN A 437 14.13 2.82 1.76
CA ASN A 437 15.02 2.06 2.64
C ASN A 437 16.15 1.34 1.87
N TRP A 438 15.95 0.97 0.61
CA TRP A 438 16.89 0.16 -0.18
C TRP A 438 17.29 0.90 -1.46
N PHE A 439 18.53 0.68 -1.93
CA PHE A 439 18.88 1.02 -3.30
C PHE A 439 18.44 -0.13 -4.21
N ILE A 440 17.31 0.03 -4.89
CA ILE A 440 16.79 -0.97 -5.83
C ILE A 440 17.45 -0.79 -7.21
N ILE A 441 17.50 -1.85 -8.03
CA ILE A 441 17.97 -1.75 -9.43
C ILE A 441 16.74 -1.66 -10.33
N VAL A 442 16.73 -0.69 -11.24
CA VAL A 442 15.71 -0.51 -12.29
C VAL A 442 16.45 -0.10 -13.56
N GLU A 443 16.24 -0.82 -14.67
CA GLU A 443 16.95 -0.59 -15.95
C GLU A 443 18.48 -0.50 -15.78
N ASN A 444 19.06 -1.44 -15.03
CA ASN A 444 20.47 -1.48 -14.62
C ASN A 444 20.99 -0.27 -13.81
N CYS A 445 20.17 0.74 -13.49
CA CYS A 445 20.53 1.83 -12.59
C CYS A 445 20.11 1.51 -11.15
N ARG A 446 20.98 1.76 -10.16
CA ARG A 446 20.55 1.88 -8.76
C ARG A 446 19.67 3.12 -8.61
N THR A 447 18.59 3.01 -7.83
CA THR A 447 17.73 4.13 -7.45
C THR A 447 17.29 4.03 -5.99
N ASN A 448 17.19 5.19 -5.32
CA ASN A 448 16.68 5.34 -3.95
C ASN A 448 16.06 6.73 -3.78
N LEU A 449 15.05 6.88 -2.91
CA LEU A 449 14.36 8.14 -2.62
C LEU A 449 15.32 9.27 -2.17
N VAL A 450 16.48 8.91 -1.60
CA VAL A 450 17.53 9.87 -1.22
C VAL A 450 18.01 10.72 -2.40
N PHE A 451 18.03 10.20 -3.63
CA PHE A 451 18.42 10.98 -4.80
C PHE A 451 17.48 12.17 -5.02
N MET A 452 16.17 11.94 -4.98
CA MET A 452 15.17 13.02 -5.03
C MET A 452 15.37 14.03 -3.91
N ARG A 453 15.76 13.56 -2.71
CA ARG A 453 16.02 14.42 -1.56
C ARG A 453 17.27 15.27 -1.74
N THR A 454 18.39 14.70 -2.21
CA THR A 454 19.63 15.43 -2.51
C THR A 454 19.35 16.52 -3.54
N LEU A 455 18.66 16.19 -4.63
CA LEU A 455 18.33 17.16 -5.69
C LEU A 455 17.42 18.29 -5.18
N ARG A 456 16.42 17.99 -4.34
CA ARG A 456 15.56 19.03 -3.74
C ARG A 456 16.29 19.89 -2.71
N ASP A 457 17.06 19.28 -1.80
CA ASP A 457 17.70 20.01 -0.69
C ASP A 457 18.96 20.79 -1.16
N HIS A 458 19.71 20.25 -2.14
CA HIS A 458 21.05 20.73 -2.52
C HIS A 458 21.26 21.04 -4.00
N GLY A 459 20.38 20.60 -4.91
CA GLY A 459 20.55 20.73 -6.36
C GLY A 459 20.70 22.16 -6.89
N ASP A 460 21.09 22.26 -8.17
CA ASP A 460 21.23 23.53 -8.90
C ASP A 460 20.01 24.44 -8.74
N ALA A 461 20.25 25.75 -8.64
CA ALA A 461 19.26 26.72 -8.13
C ALA A 461 17.87 26.63 -8.79
N HIS A 462 17.81 26.43 -10.11
CA HIS A 462 16.56 26.23 -10.85
C HIS A 462 15.88 24.91 -10.48
N LEU A 463 16.59 23.78 -10.59
CA LEU A 463 16.06 22.45 -10.27
C LEU A 463 15.57 22.36 -8.82
N LYS A 464 16.34 22.93 -7.88
CA LYS A 464 15.98 23.03 -6.48
C LYS A 464 14.71 23.86 -6.25
N ALA A 465 14.57 25.00 -6.94
CA ALA A 465 13.38 25.85 -6.81
C ALA A 465 12.12 25.09 -7.27
N GLU A 466 12.14 24.45 -8.43
CA GLU A 466 11.00 23.67 -8.94
C GLU A 466 10.71 22.43 -8.09
N LEU A 467 11.73 21.65 -7.71
CA LEU A 467 11.53 20.50 -6.82
C LEU A 467 11.00 20.91 -5.43
N CYS A 468 11.35 22.08 -4.90
CA CYS A 468 10.79 22.58 -3.64
C CYS A 468 9.34 23.04 -3.76
N LYS A 469 8.90 23.54 -4.92
CA LYS A 469 7.48 23.86 -5.18
C LYS A 469 6.63 22.59 -5.26
N LEU A 470 7.12 21.57 -5.95
CA LEU A 470 6.36 20.34 -6.24
C LEU A 470 6.40 19.31 -5.10
N LEU A 471 7.56 19.14 -4.44
CA LEU A 471 7.78 18.11 -3.43
C LEU A 471 8.01 18.74 -2.04
N SER A 472 7.14 18.43 -1.09
CA SER A 472 7.41 18.79 0.31
C SER A 472 8.54 17.92 0.88
N LEU A 473 9.20 18.39 1.93
CA LEU A 473 10.21 17.59 2.65
C LEU A 473 9.61 16.31 3.26
N GLU A 474 8.30 16.28 3.51
CA GLU A 474 7.57 15.11 3.98
C GLU A 474 7.37 14.05 2.89
N CYS A 475 7.18 14.46 1.63
CA CYS A 475 7.11 13.53 0.49
C CYS A 475 8.37 12.65 0.39
N LEU A 476 9.53 13.28 0.66
CA LEU A 476 10.86 12.68 0.58
C LEU A 476 11.36 12.10 1.92
N ARG A 477 10.44 11.90 2.87
CA ARG A 477 10.69 11.21 4.13
C ARG A 477 9.80 9.98 4.23
N ASN A 478 10.37 8.88 4.74
CA ASN A 478 9.63 7.66 5.05
C ASN A 478 9.12 7.65 6.51
N LYS A 479 8.59 8.81 6.97
CA LYS A 479 8.09 8.99 8.35
C LYS A 479 6.65 8.51 8.45
N ASP A 480 5.76 9.12 7.68
CA ASP A 480 4.42 8.57 7.46
C ASP A 480 4.48 7.58 6.28
N ARG A 481 4.13 6.33 6.57
CA ARG A 481 4.07 5.20 5.63
C ARG A 481 2.67 4.97 5.06
N MET A 482 1.66 5.56 5.68
CA MET A 482 0.25 5.45 5.30
C MET A 482 -0.18 6.60 4.36
N ALA A 483 0.54 7.72 4.36
CA ALA A 483 0.29 8.85 3.47
C ALA A 483 0.39 8.50 1.97
N VAL A 484 -0.71 8.75 1.24
CA VAL A 484 -0.83 8.54 -0.22
C VAL A 484 -0.38 9.77 -1.03
N ASP A 485 -0.58 10.99 -0.53
CA ASP A 485 -0.17 12.25 -1.19
C ASP A 485 1.31 12.26 -1.66
N PRO A 486 2.29 11.77 -0.89
CA PRO A 486 3.67 11.61 -1.35
C PRO A 486 3.82 10.81 -2.65
N ILE A 487 3.02 9.76 -2.84
CA ILE A 487 3.05 8.90 -4.03
C ILE A 487 2.54 9.69 -5.23
N LEU A 488 1.41 10.38 -5.06
CA LEU A 488 0.81 11.21 -6.10
C LEU A 488 1.77 12.33 -6.53
N ARG A 489 2.45 13.01 -5.59
CA ARG A 489 3.40 14.09 -5.92
C ARG A 489 4.68 13.58 -6.59
N LEU A 490 5.28 12.50 -6.06
CA LEU A 490 6.48 11.89 -6.64
C LEU A 490 6.28 11.41 -8.08
N THR A 491 5.07 10.97 -8.41
CA THR A 491 4.70 10.41 -9.73
C THR A 491 4.13 11.45 -10.71
N ALA A 492 4.25 12.75 -10.43
CA ALA A 492 3.79 13.79 -11.35
C ALA A 492 4.65 13.86 -12.62
N ALA A 493 4.01 14.06 -13.78
CA ALA A 493 4.69 14.16 -15.08
C ALA A 493 5.81 15.22 -15.08
N GLN A 494 5.52 16.39 -14.49
CA GLN A 494 6.47 17.49 -14.27
C GLN A 494 7.77 17.04 -13.55
N ILE A 495 7.69 16.12 -12.58
CA ILE A 495 8.89 15.56 -11.94
C ILE A 495 9.70 14.74 -12.94
N ASN A 496 9.03 13.93 -13.76
CA ASN A 496 9.69 13.07 -14.74
C ASN A 496 10.38 13.84 -15.88
N GLU A 497 9.89 15.04 -16.19
CA GLU A 497 10.49 16.01 -17.11
C GLU A 497 11.69 16.72 -16.49
N LEU A 498 11.56 17.22 -15.24
CA LEU A 498 12.64 17.92 -14.51
C LEU A 498 13.89 17.05 -14.26
N LEU A 499 13.74 15.72 -14.23
CA LEU A 499 14.85 14.79 -14.02
C LEU A 499 15.59 14.40 -15.31
N ASN A 500 15.23 14.95 -16.47
CA ASN A 500 15.96 14.74 -17.73
C ASN A 500 17.43 15.18 -17.59
N ASN A 501 18.38 14.32 -18.01
CA ASN A 501 19.83 14.57 -17.99
C ASN A 501 20.47 14.87 -16.62
N VAL A 502 19.73 14.73 -15.52
CA VAL A 502 20.24 14.88 -14.15
C VAL A 502 20.76 13.53 -13.64
N ARG A 503 21.86 13.52 -12.86
CA ARG A 503 22.36 12.31 -12.18
C ARG A 503 22.01 12.31 -10.69
N GLY A 504 21.70 11.14 -10.17
CA GLY A 504 21.38 10.91 -8.77
C GLY A 504 22.64 10.82 -7.92
N TYR A 505 22.66 11.61 -6.84
CA TYR A 505 23.78 11.68 -5.90
C TYR A 505 23.37 11.26 -4.50
N TRP A 506 24.12 10.31 -3.94
CA TRP A 506 23.94 9.87 -2.57
C TRP A 506 24.93 10.55 -1.61
N LYS A 507 24.37 11.21 -0.60
CA LYS A 507 25.10 11.74 0.56
C LYS A 507 25.57 10.60 1.46
N SER A 508 26.88 10.49 1.64
CA SER A 508 27.55 9.55 2.55
C SER A 508 26.93 9.51 3.96
N ASN A 509 27.19 8.41 4.67
CA ASN A 509 26.81 8.18 6.07
C ASN A 509 27.25 9.31 7.02
N LEU A 510 26.74 9.27 8.26
CA LEU A 510 27.10 10.19 9.34
C LEU A 510 28.62 10.40 9.44
N SER A 511 29.03 11.63 9.79
CA SER A 511 30.44 11.98 9.99
C SER A 511 31.16 10.96 10.89
N ASN A 512 32.37 10.55 10.49
CA ASN A 512 33.22 9.56 11.15
C ASN A 512 32.76 8.09 11.03
N THR A 513 31.86 7.76 10.10
CA THR A 513 31.54 6.34 9.80
C THR A 513 32.73 5.60 9.18
N TYR A 514 33.46 6.27 8.30
CA TYR A 514 34.72 5.85 7.70
C TYR A 514 35.81 6.83 8.14
N ALA A 515 37.06 6.36 8.26
CA ALA A 515 38.21 7.22 8.49
C ALA A 515 38.76 7.66 7.13
N HIS A 516 39.31 6.71 6.38
CA HIS A 516 39.91 6.92 5.05
C HIS A 516 39.55 5.71 4.16
N PRO A 517 38.33 5.67 3.57
CA PRO A 517 37.93 4.61 2.66
C PRO A 517 38.74 4.72 1.37
N VAL A 518 39.48 3.68 1.01
CA VAL A 518 40.35 3.63 -0.18
C VAL A 518 39.78 2.72 -1.26
N GLY A 519 40.01 1.41 -1.19
CA GLY A 519 39.46 0.45 -2.14
C GLY A 519 37.98 0.22 -1.96
N ILE A 520 37.29 -0.08 -3.06
CA ILE A 520 35.87 -0.42 -3.08
C ILE A 520 35.58 -1.44 -4.19
N CYS A 521 34.75 -2.45 -3.91
CA CYS A 521 34.23 -3.36 -4.92
C CYS A 521 32.79 -3.80 -4.63
N THR A 522 32.10 -4.37 -5.61
CA THR A 522 30.80 -5.03 -5.42
C THR A 522 31.00 -6.30 -4.58
N GLY A 523 30.17 -6.50 -3.57
CA GLY A 523 30.17 -7.72 -2.77
C GLY A 523 29.09 -8.71 -3.23
N PRO A 524 28.59 -9.57 -2.32
CA PRO A 524 27.32 -10.25 -2.52
C PRO A 524 26.20 -9.27 -2.87
N PHE A 525 25.17 -9.72 -3.62
CA PHE A 525 24.06 -8.87 -4.07
C PHE A 525 23.48 -7.97 -2.96
N GLY A 526 23.49 -6.65 -3.19
CA GLY A 526 23.02 -5.64 -2.24
C GLY A 526 24.05 -5.17 -1.21
N PHE A 527 25.33 -5.56 -1.36
CA PHE A 527 26.44 -5.14 -0.51
C PHE A 527 27.61 -4.59 -1.33
N LEU A 528 28.27 -3.58 -0.79
CA LEU A 528 29.61 -3.15 -1.20
C LEU A 528 30.63 -3.64 -0.19
N LEU A 529 31.86 -3.83 -0.64
CA LEU A 529 33.01 -4.10 0.20
C LEU A 529 33.99 -2.94 0.06
N ALA A 530 34.56 -2.49 1.18
CA ALA A 530 35.51 -1.38 1.18
C ALA A 530 36.66 -1.62 2.17
N ILE A 531 37.83 -1.08 1.85
CA ILE A 531 38.96 -0.98 2.77
C ILE A 531 38.93 0.42 3.38
N ASP A 532 39.00 0.49 4.71
CA ASP A 532 39.07 1.74 5.46
C ASP A 532 40.36 1.77 6.28
N ILE A 533 41.26 2.72 5.97
CA ILE A 533 42.55 2.89 6.65
C ILE A 533 42.34 3.69 7.93
N LEU A 534 42.77 3.13 9.06
CA LEU A 534 42.57 3.70 10.39
C LEU A 534 43.76 4.56 10.85
N ASP A 535 44.94 4.23 10.36
CA ASP A 535 46.21 4.85 10.72
C ASP A 535 47.08 4.96 9.47
N GLU A 536 47.40 6.19 9.06
CA GLU A 536 48.20 6.47 7.86
C GLU A 536 49.69 6.11 8.05
N GLU A 537 50.23 6.14 9.28
CA GLU A 537 51.64 5.85 9.55
C GLU A 537 51.94 4.35 9.46
N THR A 538 51.06 3.51 10.01
CA THR A 538 51.20 2.04 9.91
C THR A 538 50.47 1.44 8.71
N ALA A 539 49.64 2.24 8.03
CA ALA A 539 48.74 1.86 6.93
C ALA A 539 47.88 0.61 7.25
N CYS A 540 47.57 0.40 8.53
CA CYS A 540 46.67 -0.64 9.01
C CYS A 540 45.20 -0.20 8.83
N GLY A 541 44.32 -1.17 8.58
CA GLY A 541 42.93 -0.87 8.23
C GLY A 541 41.94 -1.96 8.61
N ARG A 542 40.73 -1.83 8.08
CA ARG A 542 39.62 -2.76 8.29
C ARG A 542 38.86 -3.02 7.00
N LEU A 543 38.43 -4.27 6.82
CA LEU A 543 37.50 -4.66 5.76
C LEU A 543 36.06 -4.38 6.23
N LEU A 544 35.33 -3.62 5.44
CA LEU A 544 33.95 -3.23 5.69
C LEU A 544 32.99 -3.94 4.72
N GLU A 545 31.87 -4.41 5.25
CA GLU A 545 30.68 -4.82 4.51
C GLU A 545 29.63 -3.72 4.66
N ILE A 546 29.25 -3.10 3.54
CA ILE A 546 28.33 -1.96 3.50
C ILE A 546 27.06 -2.40 2.80
N ARG A 547 25.98 -2.58 3.55
CA ARG A 547 24.67 -2.95 2.99
C ARG A 547 24.05 -1.73 2.31
N LEU A 548 23.57 -1.89 1.08
CA LEU A 548 22.88 -0.88 0.25
C LEU A 548 21.45 -0.57 0.75
N HIS A 549 21.39 -0.14 2.01
CA HIS A 549 20.24 0.40 2.72
C HIS A 549 20.42 1.92 2.87
N TYR A 550 19.37 2.67 3.24
CA TYR A 550 19.47 4.08 3.61
C TYR A 550 18.91 4.34 5.03
N PRO A 551 19.73 4.81 5.99
CA PRO A 551 21.19 4.96 5.90
C PRO A 551 21.88 3.57 5.76
N PRO A 552 23.02 3.49 5.05
CA PRO A 552 23.74 2.23 4.89
C PRO A 552 24.24 1.67 6.21
N ASN A 553 23.99 0.38 6.39
CA ASN A 553 24.43 -0.38 7.55
C ASN A 553 25.84 -0.92 7.26
N VAL A 554 26.82 -0.52 8.09
CA VAL A 554 28.23 -0.85 7.93
C VAL A 554 28.64 -1.85 9.00
N LYS A 555 29.20 -2.98 8.58
CA LYS A 555 29.71 -4.04 9.45
C LYS A 555 31.21 -4.23 9.19
N VAL A 556 32.00 -4.25 10.26
CA VAL A 556 33.42 -4.62 10.18
C VAL A 556 33.51 -6.14 10.04
N LEU A 557 34.12 -6.63 8.97
CA LEU A 557 34.33 -8.06 8.73
C LEU A 557 35.65 -8.56 9.35
N GLN A 558 36.71 -7.76 9.23
CA GLN A 558 38.08 -8.16 9.58
C GLN A 558 38.95 -6.93 9.84
N ILE A 559 39.83 -7.03 10.85
CA ILE A 559 40.96 -6.09 11.02
C ILE A 559 42.14 -6.59 10.17
N LEU A 560 42.79 -5.68 9.45
CA LEU A 560 43.81 -5.97 8.45
C LEU A 560 45.18 -5.45 8.94
N ASP A 561 46.11 -6.39 9.19
CA ASP A 561 47.42 -6.07 9.78
C ASP A 561 48.47 -5.67 8.75
N GLY A 562 49.05 -4.48 8.91
CA GLY A 562 50.19 -3.98 8.13
C GLY A 562 49.81 -3.14 6.92
N PRO A 563 50.81 -2.62 6.18
CA PRO A 563 50.60 -1.59 5.18
C PRO A 563 49.79 -2.11 3.99
N LEU A 564 48.56 -1.60 3.87
CA LEU A 564 47.66 -1.87 2.74
C LEU A 564 48.02 -0.98 1.54
N THR A 565 47.94 -1.52 0.34
CA THR A 565 48.20 -0.78 -0.91
C THR A 565 46.94 -0.16 -1.51
N GLY A 566 45.76 -0.64 -1.09
CA GLY A 566 44.50 0.08 -1.26
C GLY A 566 43.42 -0.62 -2.07
N ASP A 567 43.74 -1.61 -2.89
CA ASP A 567 42.76 -2.26 -3.80
C ASP A 567 42.22 -3.63 -3.30
N LEU A 568 41.02 -4.00 -3.77
CA LEU A 568 40.38 -5.29 -3.50
C LEU A 568 39.40 -5.72 -4.60
N CYS A 569 39.23 -7.04 -4.76
CA CYS A 569 38.17 -7.61 -5.58
C CYS A 569 37.40 -8.72 -4.85
N TYR A 570 36.14 -8.91 -5.23
CA TYR A 570 35.28 -10.00 -4.74
C TYR A 570 35.12 -11.05 -5.83
N LEU A 571 35.44 -12.32 -5.52
CA LEU A 571 35.33 -13.41 -6.47
C LEU A 571 35.04 -14.73 -5.74
N ASN A 572 34.21 -15.59 -6.32
CA ASN A 572 33.92 -16.95 -5.81
C ASN A 572 33.51 -17.04 -4.33
N GLY A 573 32.89 -16.00 -3.78
CA GLY A 573 32.38 -15.98 -2.41
C GLY A 573 33.37 -15.47 -1.34
N GLY A 574 34.55 -15.00 -1.75
CA GLY A 574 35.55 -14.38 -0.88
C GLY A 574 36.11 -13.08 -1.46
N VAL A 575 36.90 -12.38 -0.64
CA VAL A 575 37.50 -11.08 -0.91
C VAL A 575 39.01 -11.26 -0.98
N TYR A 576 39.61 -10.69 -2.02
CA TYR A 576 41.04 -10.67 -2.25
C TYR A 576 41.53 -9.24 -2.11
N ILE A 577 42.51 -9.01 -1.24
CA ILE A 577 42.96 -7.68 -0.83
C ILE A 577 44.46 -7.54 -1.09
N CYS A 578 44.84 -6.46 -1.75
CA CYS A 578 46.23 -6.08 -1.99
C CYS A 578 46.91 -5.57 -0.71
N GLY A 579 48.22 -5.81 -0.58
CA GLY A 579 48.99 -5.39 0.58
C GLY A 579 50.48 -5.34 0.33
N ASN A 580 51.18 -4.40 0.97
CA ASN A 580 52.58 -4.08 0.74
C ASN A 580 53.54 -5.04 1.47
N ARG A 581 53.28 -6.35 1.38
CA ARG A 581 54.10 -7.41 2.00
C ARG A 581 54.40 -8.50 0.96
N PRO A 582 55.68 -8.90 0.79
CA PRO A 582 56.08 -10.00 -0.09
C PRO A 582 55.19 -11.25 0.03
N GLY A 583 54.51 -11.57 -1.08
CA GLY A 583 53.90 -12.87 -1.34
C GLY A 583 52.56 -13.10 -0.65
N LYS A 584 51.79 -12.05 -0.33
CA LYS A 584 50.51 -12.17 0.38
C LYS A 584 49.43 -11.25 -0.17
N ILE A 585 48.68 -11.76 -1.16
CA ILE A 585 47.28 -11.35 -1.34
C ILE A 585 46.52 -11.86 -0.12
N LEU A 586 45.94 -10.96 0.66
CA LEU A 586 45.10 -11.33 1.80
C LEU A 586 43.77 -11.88 1.29
N TYR A 587 43.26 -12.90 1.98
CA TYR A 587 42.00 -13.57 1.63
C TYR A 587 41.04 -13.58 2.82
N TYR A 588 39.80 -13.15 2.59
CA TYR A 588 38.71 -13.24 3.55
C TYR A 588 37.48 -13.91 2.95
N GLU A 589 36.89 -14.87 3.66
CA GLU A 589 35.76 -15.66 3.17
C GLU A 589 34.43 -15.10 3.68
N ILE A 590 33.48 -14.81 2.77
CA ILE A 590 32.14 -14.30 3.13
C ILE A 590 31.07 -15.39 3.03
N GLN A 591 31.02 -16.13 1.92
CA GLN A 591 29.93 -17.09 1.64
C GLN A 591 30.17 -18.52 2.16
N HIS A 592 31.23 -18.76 2.94
CA HIS A 592 31.60 -20.10 3.46
C HIS A 592 31.73 -21.21 2.39
N LYS A 593 32.16 -20.84 1.17
CA LYS A 593 32.30 -21.74 0.02
C LYS A 593 33.65 -22.48 -0.04
N VAL A 594 34.67 -21.97 0.65
CA VAL A 594 36.06 -22.46 0.56
C VAL A 594 36.42 -23.36 1.73
N LYS A 595 36.01 -23.02 2.96
CA LYS A 595 36.25 -23.86 4.15
C LYS A 595 35.21 -24.97 4.26
N LEU A 596 35.59 -26.17 3.81
CA LEU A 596 34.72 -27.34 3.87
C LEU A 596 34.48 -27.80 5.31
N GLN A 597 33.21 -27.75 5.72
CA GLN A 597 32.75 -28.34 6.98
C GLN A 597 32.13 -29.72 6.69
N VAL A 598 32.94 -30.78 6.82
CA VAL A 598 32.56 -32.17 6.49
C VAL A 598 31.29 -32.65 7.22
N SER A 599 31.00 -32.08 8.39
CA SER A 599 29.77 -32.33 9.16
C SER A 599 28.50 -31.74 8.53
N LYS A 600 28.61 -30.68 7.71
CA LYS A 600 27.48 -30.02 7.05
C LYS A 600 27.10 -30.63 5.71
N ILE A 601 28.02 -31.34 5.04
CA ILE A 601 27.77 -32.04 3.76
C ILE A 601 26.69 -33.11 4.00
N ARG A 602 25.51 -32.94 3.40
CA ARG A 602 24.34 -33.82 3.64
C ARG A 602 24.22 -34.92 2.59
N SER A 603 24.64 -34.65 1.36
CA SER A 603 24.52 -35.59 0.24
C SER A 603 25.76 -36.49 0.14
N LYS A 604 25.54 -37.77 -0.21
CA LYS A 604 26.65 -38.69 -0.54
C LYS A 604 27.36 -38.26 -1.82
N ARG A 605 26.61 -37.78 -2.82
CA ARG A 605 27.14 -37.30 -4.10
C ARG A 605 28.06 -36.08 -3.91
N GLU A 606 27.59 -35.07 -3.17
CA GLU A 606 28.37 -33.88 -2.81
C GLU A 606 29.71 -34.23 -2.10
N LEU A 607 29.70 -35.31 -1.32
CA LEU A 607 30.89 -35.82 -0.62
C LEU A 607 31.82 -36.60 -1.56
N GLU A 608 31.26 -37.32 -2.54
CA GLU A 608 31.99 -38.01 -3.60
C GLU A 608 32.65 -37.00 -4.54
N ASP A 609 31.90 -36.00 -5.03
CA ASP A 609 32.41 -34.89 -5.86
C ASP A 609 33.61 -34.19 -5.18
N ASN A 610 33.52 -33.93 -3.86
CA ASN A 610 34.61 -33.32 -3.08
C ASN A 610 35.83 -34.22 -2.87
N LEU A 611 35.68 -35.54 -2.95
CA LEU A 611 36.78 -36.49 -2.92
C LEU A 611 37.43 -36.60 -4.31
N GLU A 612 36.65 -36.64 -5.39
CA GLU A 612 37.15 -36.70 -6.78
C GLU A 612 37.94 -35.44 -7.16
N MET A 613 37.45 -34.26 -6.81
CA MET A 613 38.17 -32.98 -6.95
C MET A 613 39.52 -32.95 -6.21
N ARG A 614 39.74 -33.85 -5.24
CA ARG A 614 40.99 -33.97 -4.45
C ARG A 614 41.77 -35.25 -4.77
N HIS A 615 41.38 -35.95 -5.84
CA HIS A 615 41.96 -37.21 -6.29
C HIS A 615 41.97 -38.31 -5.21
N LEU A 616 40.94 -38.32 -4.36
CA LEU A 616 40.72 -39.31 -3.31
C LEU A 616 39.68 -40.35 -3.76
N SER A 617 39.83 -41.60 -3.30
CA SER A 617 38.85 -42.65 -3.59
C SER A 617 37.45 -42.29 -3.07
N THR A 618 36.43 -42.49 -3.90
CA THR A 618 34.99 -42.40 -3.56
C THR A 618 34.40 -43.69 -3.02
N ILE A 619 35.19 -44.76 -2.88
CA ILE A 619 34.70 -46.07 -2.43
C ILE A 619 34.45 -46.05 -0.91
N GLY A 620 33.21 -46.30 -0.49
CA GLY A 620 32.83 -46.50 0.91
C GLY A 620 31.41 -46.05 1.27
N THR A 621 31.04 -46.25 2.54
CA THR A 621 29.83 -45.68 3.15
C THR A 621 30.07 -44.24 3.59
N MET A 622 28.99 -43.46 3.74
CA MET A 622 29.03 -42.04 4.18
C MET A 622 30.02 -41.74 5.34
N PRO A 623 30.08 -42.53 6.43
CA PRO A 623 31.05 -42.29 7.51
C PRO A 623 32.51 -42.46 7.08
N ILE A 624 32.81 -43.45 6.22
CA ILE A 624 34.16 -43.71 5.70
C ILE A 624 34.60 -42.55 4.79
N LEU A 625 33.71 -42.10 3.90
CA LEU A 625 33.96 -40.96 3.00
C LEU A 625 34.21 -39.66 3.80
N ARG A 626 33.40 -39.40 4.84
CA ARG A 626 33.60 -38.25 5.73
C ARG A 626 34.94 -38.32 6.47
N ALA A 627 35.27 -39.47 7.07
CA ALA A 627 36.53 -39.65 7.79
C ALA A 627 37.76 -39.51 6.86
N ARG A 628 37.65 -39.95 5.59
CA ARG A 628 38.68 -39.80 4.56
C ARG A 628 38.91 -38.32 4.22
N LEU A 629 37.84 -37.57 3.95
CA LEU A 629 37.92 -36.13 3.64
C LEU A 629 38.45 -35.33 4.84
N ASP A 630 37.92 -35.57 6.04
CA ASP A 630 38.34 -34.90 7.28
C ASP A 630 39.82 -35.16 7.62
N ASN A 631 40.31 -36.40 7.46
CA ASN A 631 41.74 -36.70 7.62
C ASN A 631 42.62 -36.01 6.58
N HIS A 632 42.18 -35.92 5.32
CA HIS A 632 42.92 -35.22 4.27
C HIS A 632 43.01 -33.70 4.55
N LEU A 633 41.88 -33.09 4.94
CA LEU A 633 41.85 -31.68 5.37
C LEU A 633 42.79 -31.45 6.57
N LYS A 634 42.77 -32.31 7.59
CA LYS A 634 43.71 -32.25 8.72
C LYS A 634 45.19 -32.36 8.32
N GLN A 635 45.52 -33.03 7.21
CA GLN A 635 46.89 -33.06 6.68
C GLN A 635 47.28 -31.74 5.98
N ILE A 636 46.35 -31.10 5.25
CA ILE A 636 46.57 -29.80 4.61
C ILE A 636 46.78 -28.71 5.67
N VAL A 637 45.93 -28.63 6.71
CA VAL A 637 46.08 -27.65 7.81
C VAL A 637 47.46 -27.74 8.48
N LYS A 638 48.00 -28.96 8.65
CA LYS A 638 49.34 -29.17 9.21
C LYS A 638 50.48 -28.67 8.31
N LYS A 639 50.28 -28.63 6.99
CA LYS A 639 51.26 -28.08 6.03
C LYS A 639 51.18 -26.56 5.94
N HIS A 640 49.98 -26.00 5.99
CA HIS A 640 49.72 -24.57 5.80
C HIS A 640 48.82 -24.00 6.92
N PRO A 641 49.41 -23.59 8.07
CA PRO A 641 48.64 -23.13 9.22
C PRO A 641 48.09 -21.69 9.09
N LYS A 642 48.43 -20.96 8.02
CA LYS A 642 48.00 -19.57 7.81
C LYS A 642 46.92 -19.51 6.73
N ILE A 643 45.69 -19.20 7.15
CA ILE A 643 44.47 -19.40 6.36
C ILE A 643 43.99 -18.10 5.66
N ASN A 644 44.57 -16.95 6.02
CA ASN A 644 44.08 -15.62 5.63
C ASN A 644 44.85 -15.01 4.44
N HIS A 645 45.51 -15.83 3.62
CA HIS A 645 46.17 -15.40 2.37
C HIS A 645 46.18 -16.52 1.34
N ILE A 646 46.30 -16.13 0.07
CA ILE A 646 46.53 -17.09 -1.02
C ILE A 646 47.93 -17.70 -0.87
N LEU A 647 48.03 -19.02 -1.02
CA LEU A 647 49.32 -19.69 -1.23
C LEU A 647 49.73 -19.55 -2.71
N LEU A 648 50.58 -18.57 -3.00
CA LEU A 648 51.02 -18.26 -4.36
C LEU A 648 52.23 -19.10 -4.79
N SER A 649 52.27 -19.51 -6.07
CA SER A 649 53.44 -20.19 -6.65
C SER A 649 54.64 -19.28 -6.89
N LYS A 650 54.45 -17.95 -6.81
CA LYS A 650 55.49 -16.91 -6.92
C LYS A 650 55.32 -15.86 -5.82
N ASN A 651 56.42 -15.22 -5.45
CA ASN A 651 56.42 -14.12 -4.50
C ASN A 651 56.06 -12.81 -5.23
N ILE A 652 54.84 -12.31 -5.03
CA ILE A 652 54.25 -11.16 -5.73
C ILE A 652 53.78 -10.12 -4.69
N VAL A 653 53.95 -8.83 -4.96
CA VAL A 653 53.42 -7.72 -4.14
C VAL A 653 52.45 -6.88 -4.97
N PRO A 654 51.17 -7.26 -5.03
CA PRO A 654 50.22 -6.56 -5.88
C PRO A 654 49.71 -5.27 -5.24
N THR A 655 49.54 -4.25 -6.08
CA THR A 655 48.98 -2.95 -5.75
C THR A 655 47.53 -2.83 -6.21
N ALA A 656 47.26 -3.19 -7.46
CA ALA A 656 45.92 -3.32 -8.03
C ALA A 656 45.54 -4.79 -8.29
N ILE A 657 44.23 -5.11 -8.17
CA ILE A 657 43.70 -6.46 -8.40
C ILE A 657 42.27 -6.47 -8.99
N CYS A 658 42.07 -7.29 -10.02
CA CYS A 658 40.76 -7.58 -10.60
C CYS A 658 40.50 -9.08 -10.53
N GLY A 659 39.23 -9.48 -10.44
CA GLY A 659 38.82 -10.89 -10.47
C GLY A 659 37.75 -11.12 -11.53
N GLU A 660 37.91 -12.15 -12.35
CA GLU A 660 36.89 -12.59 -13.31
C GLU A 660 36.91 -14.13 -13.43
N SER A 661 35.73 -14.75 -13.33
CA SER A 661 35.54 -16.21 -13.31
C SER A 661 36.41 -16.90 -12.23
N ASP A 662 37.48 -17.60 -12.60
CA ASP A 662 38.42 -18.28 -11.68
C ASP A 662 39.83 -17.67 -11.71
N PHE A 663 39.97 -16.49 -12.31
CA PHE A 663 41.24 -15.79 -12.49
C PHE A 663 41.28 -14.50 -11.67
N LEU A 664 42.42 -14.24 -11.02
CA LEU A 664 42.79 -12.89 -10.57
C LEU A 664 43.83 -12.32 -11.53
N PHE A 665 43.69 -11.04 -11.84
CA PHE A 665 44.70 -10.26 -12.56
C PHE A 665 45.25 -9.21 -11.60
N CYS A 666 46.57 -9.12 -11.50
CA CYS A 666 47.21 -8.13 -10.65
C CYS A 666 48.50 -7.61 -11.27
N PHE A 667 48.91 -6.41 -10.82
CA PHE A 667 50.19 -5.80 -11.19
C PHE A 667 51.11 -5.76 -9.98
N ASP A 668 52.36 -6.19 -10.16
CA ASP A 668 53.41 -6.18 -9.14
C ASP A 668 54.33 -4.97 -9.32
N ASP A 669 54.19 -4.00 -8.43
CA ASP A 669 54.99 -2.78 -8.40
C ASP A 669 56.49 -3.03 -8.21
N ILE A 670 56.92 -4.17 -7.68
CA ILE A 670 58.34 -4.48 -7.49
C ILE A 670 58.95 -5.03 -8.79
N THR A 671 58.27 -5.99 -9.42
CA THR A 671 58.77 -6.66 -10.63
C THR A 671 58.33 -5.99 -11.93
N LYS A 672 57.46 -4.96 -11.86
CA LYS A 672 56.84 -4.27 -13.00
C LYS A 672 56.09 -5.21 -13.94
N CYS A 673 55.49 -6.24 -13.38
CA CYS A 673 54.92 -7.35 -14.14
C CYS A 673 53.41 -7.49 -13.90
N LEU A 674 52.69 -7.77 -14.99
CA LEU A 674 51.28 -8.13 -15.00
C LEU A 674 51.16 -9.65 -14.86
N PHE A 675 50.41 -10.12 -13.86
CA PHE A 675 50.22 -11.54 -13.59
C PHE A 675 48.75 -11.96 -13.71
N GLN A 676 48.54 -13.15 -14.27
CA GLN A 676 47.31 -13.92 -14.13
C GLN A 676 47.53 -14.98 -13.04
N ILE A 677 46.67 -15.03 -12.04
CA ILE A 677 46.68 -16.02 -10.97
C ILE A 677 45.48 -16.93 -11.15
N ASN A 678 45.73 -18.17 -11.53
CA ASN A 678 44.69 -19.20 -11.60
C ASN A 678 44.38 -19.65 -10.17
N ILE A 679 43.14 -19.43 -9.71
CA ILE A 679 42.70 -19.82 -8.35
C ILE A 679 42.30 -21.30 -8.33
N SER A 680 42.60 -21.97 -7.21
CA SER A 680 42.03 -23.27 -6.85
C SER A 680 41.78 -23.39 -5.34
N PHE A 681 40.79 -24.19 -4.95
CA PHE A 681 40.34 -24.31 -3.56
C PHE A 681 40.62 -25.71 -3.02
N ASP A 682 41.51 -25.84 -2.03
CA ASP A 682 41.83 -27.14 -1.42
C ASP A 682 40.83 -27.58 -0.33
N GLY A 683 39.92 -26.70 0.07
CA GLY A 683 38.91 -26.96 1.12
C GLY A 683 39.25 -26.35 2.48
N ILE A 684 40.40 -25.68 2.62
CA ILE A 684 40.87 -24.96 3.83
C ILE A 684 41.27 -23.53 3.49
N GLY A 685 41.95 -23.35 2.37
CA GLY A 685 42.44 -22.07 1.88
C GLY A 685 42.36 -21.97 0.36
N VAL A 686 43.08 -20.98 -0.16
CA VAL A 686 43.11 -20.65 -1.59
C VAL A 686 44.54 -20.82 -2.10
N ASN A 687 44.71 -21.60 -3.16
CA ASN A 687 45.99 -21.79 -3.84
C ASN A 687 45.96 -21.04 -5.17
N GLY A 688 47.03 -20.30 -5.49
CA GLY A 688 47.10 -19.46 -6.69
C GLY A 688 48.35 -19.76 -7.50
N ASN A 689 48.18 -20.21 -8.75
CA ASN A 689 49.31 -20.37 -9.67
C ASN A 689 49.49 -19.12 -10.53
N ALA A 690 50.60 -18.39 -10.34
CA ALA A 690 50.85 -17.12 -11.00
C ALA A 690 51.64 -17.26 -12.32
N ILE A 691 50.96 -16.94 -13.42
CA ILE A 691 51.46 -16.89 -14.79
C ILE A 691 51.82 -15.43 -15.11
N LEU A 692 53.01 -15.20 -15.68
CA LEU A 692 53.42 -13.88 -16.15
C LEU A 692 52.73 -13.60 -17.49
N LEU A 693 52.03 -12.46 -17.61
CA LEU A 693 51.42 -12.02 -18.86
C LEU A 693 52.31 -11.02 -19.61
N HIS A 694 52.78 -9.98 -18.92
CA HIS A 694 53.52 -8.88 -19.53
C HIS A 694 54.44 -8.17 -18.53
N GLN A 695 55.41 -7.40 -19.03
CA GLN A 695 56.35 -6.61 -18.23
C GLN A 695 56.37 -5.16 -18.73
N MET A 696 56.02 -4.22 -17.85
CA MET A 696 55.81 -2.79 -18.15
C MET A 696 56.90 -1.94 -17.48
N ASN A 697 58.11 -1.93 -18.05
CA ASN A 697 59.29 -1.35 -17.39
C ASN A 697 59.18 0.16 -17.10
N ASP A 698 58.43 0.91 -17.91
CA ASP A 698 58.29 2.37 -17.81
C ASP A 698 57.13 2.81 -16.88
N VAL A 699 56.41 1.85 -16.29
CA VAL A 699 55.35 2.07 -15.30
C VAL A 699 55.93 2.00 -13.89
N GLN A 700 55.65 3.02 -13.08
CA GLN A 700 56.03 3.08 -11.68
C GLN A 700 55.06 2.27 -10.80
N CYS A 701 53.75 2.46 -10.95
CA CYS A 701 52.73 1.71 -10.22
C CYS A 701 51.39 1.70 -10.98
N VAL A 702 50.50 0.80 -10.57
CA VAL A 702 49.13 0.71 -11.07
C VAL A 702 48.14 0.85 -9.92
N ASP A 703 47.24 1.84 -9.99
CA ASP A 703 46.25 2.13 -8.94
C ASP A 703 44.90 1.42 -9.12
N GLY A 704 44.69 0.79 -10.27
CA GLY A 704 43.43 0.15 -10.62
C GLY A 704 43.59 -0.69 -11.89
N ILE A 705 42.94 -1.85 -11.90
CA ILE A 705 42.93 -2.78 -13.03
C ILE A 705 41.51 -3.33 -13.21
N ILE A 706 41.06 -3.42 -14.46
CA ILE A 706 39.78 -4.00 -14.86
C ILE A 706 39.99 -4.89 -16.09
N LYS A 707 39.11 -5.88 -16.29
CA LYS A 707 39.06 -6.66 -17.52
C LYS A 707 37.82 -6.27 -18.34
N SER A 708 38.00 -6.07 -19.63
CA SER A 708 36.94 -5.81 -20.62
C SER A 708 37.18 -6.68 -21.84
N ASN A 709 36.32 -7.67 -22.08
CA ASN A 709 36.47 -8.67 -23.14
C ASN A 709 37.87 -9.34 -23.13
N THR A 710 38.67 -9.14 -24.17
CA THR A 710 40.05 -9.64 -24.33
C THR A 710 41.11 -8.72 -23.72
N LYS A 711 40.75 -7.56 -23.18
CA LYS A 711 41.70 -6.53 -22.73
C LYS A 711 41.71 -6.37 -21.21
N LEU A 712 42.90 -6.31 -20.63
CA LEU A 712 43.13 -5.76 -19.30
C LEU A 712 43.42 -4.27 -19.43
N ILE A 713 42.76 -3.45 -18.63
CA ILE A 713 42.89 -1.99 -18.67
C ILE A 713 43.37 -1.53 -17.28
N CYS A 714 44.44 -0.75 -17.27
CA CYS A 714 45.15 -0.34 -16.06
C CYS A 714 45.29 1.20 -16.01
N THR A 715 45.14 1.80 -14.82
CA THR A 715 45.60 3.18 -14.58
C THR A 715 47.05 3.16 -14.13
N THR A 716 47.94 3.76 -14.93
CA THR A 716 49.39 3.76 -14.70
C THR A 716 49.89 5.11 -14.19
N LYS A 717 50.87 5.07 -13.28
CA LYS A 717 51.71 6.22 -12.90
C LYS A 717 53.16 5.93 -13.31
N GLY A 718 53.94 6.99 -13.54
CA GLY A 718 55.34 6.89 -13.97
C GLY A 718 55.62 7.73 -15.22
N VAL A 719 56.52 7.25 -16.08
CA VAL A 719 56.84 7.89 -17.36
C VAL A 719 55.67 7.70 -18.32
N GLU A 720 55.20 6.46 -18.47
CA GLU A 720 53.91 6.16 -19.11
C GLU A 720 52.79 6.25 -18.07
N CYS A 721 52.11 7.41 -18.05
CA CYS A 721 51.02 7.70 -17.11
C CYS A 721 49.68 7.90 -17.82
N GLY A 722 48.60 7.31 -17.29
CA GLY A 722 47.26 7.43 -17.83
C GLY A 722 46.50 6.10 -17.83
N ILE A 723 45.76 5.81 -18.89
CA ILE A 723 45.05 4.54 -19.06
C ILE A 723 45.73 3.74 -20.17
N VAL A 724 46.19 2.54 -19.83
CA VAL A 724 46.85 1.60 -20.76
C VAL A 724 46.02 0.32 -20.84
N ALA A 725 45.80 -0.17 -22.05
CA ALA A 725 45.20 -1.47 -22.30
C ALA A 725 46.24 -2.49 -22.78
N PHE A 726 46.15 -3.71 -22.26
CA PHE A 726 46.92 -4.87 -22.66
C PHE A 726 45.95 -5.92 -23.21
N ASP A 727 46.12 -6.31 -24.47
CA ASP A 727 45.28 -7.32 -25.11
C ASP A 727 45.83 -8.73 -24.84
N LEU A 728 44.99 -9.60 -24.26
CA LEU A 728 45.35 -10.93 -23.77
C LEU A 728 45.61 -11.94 -24.90
N GLU A 729 45.08 -11.71 -26.10
CA GLU A 729 45.22 -12.64 -27.24
C GLU A 729 46.45 -12.32 -28.08
N SER A 730 46.65 -11.03 -28.39
CA SER A 730 47.76 -10.56 -29.21
C SER A 730 49.02 -10.21 -28.40
N GLY A 731 48.90 -10.01 -27.08
CA GLY A 731 49.98 -9.51 -26.22
C GLY A 731 50.35 -8.05 -26.48
N ALA A 732 49.52 -7.30 -27.20
CA ALA A 732 49.78 -5.91 -27.56
C ALA A 732 49.44 -4.94 -26.43
N GLN A 733 50.35 -4.01 -26.14
CA GLN A 733 50.11 -2.85 -25.27
C GLN A 733 49.64 -1.65 -26.10
N GLN A 734 48.59 -0.96 -25.66
CA GLN A 734 48.06 0.26 -26.26
C GLN A 734 47.72 1.29 -25.19
N THR A 735 48.33 2.48 -25.25
CA THR A 735 47.92 3.62 -24.43
C THR A 735 46.60 4.19 -24.95
N ILE A 736 45.56 4.21 -24.11
CA ILE A 736 44.24 4.76 -24.44
C ILE A 736 44.26 6.29 -24.25
N ILE A 737 44.79 6.75 -23.12
CA ILE A 737 44.99 8.19 -22.86
C ILE A 737 46.25 8.38 -22.02
N ALA A 738 47.08 9.36 -22.39
CA ALA A 738 48.25 9.75 -21.62
C ALA A 738 47.89 10.95 -20.71
N LYS A 739 47.75 10.72 -19.41
CA LYS A 739 47.35 11.75 -18.44
C LYS A 739 47.76 11.38 -17.01
N GLN A 740 48.31 12.36 -16.27
CA GLN A 740 48.66 12.20 -14.85
C GLN A 740 47.45 12.35 -13.92
N GLY A 741 47.52 11.70 -12.75
CA GLY A 741 46.53 11.80 -11.67
C GLY A 741 45.20 11.12 -11.98
N LEU A 742 45.25 10.00 -12.72
CA LEU A 742 44.14 9.08 -12.88
C LEU A 742 44.26 7.94 -11.87
N ASN A 743 43.25 7.77 -11.02
CA ASN A 743 43.16 6.73 -9.98
C ASN A 743 41.86 5.94 -10.16
N GLY A 744 41.89 4.64 -9.87
CA GLY A 744 40.72 3.77 -9.86
C GLY A 744 40.09 3.54 -11.24
N LEU A 745 39.51 2.35 -11.46
CA LEU A 745 38.89 1.99 -12.74
C LEU A 745 37.57 1.25 -12.55
N GLY A 746 36.64 1.46 -13.48
CA GLY A 746 35.39 0.71 -13.58
C GLY A 746 34.85 0.69 -15.01
N LEU A 747 33.84 -0.14 -15.26
CA LEU A 747 33.13 -0.22 -16.54
C LEU A 747 31.67 0.21 -16.37
N LEU A 748 31.22 1.17 -17.17
CA LEU A 748 29.84 1.66 -17.23
C LEU A 748 29.27 1.28 -18.59
N GLY A 749 28.62 0.12 -18.65
CA GLY A 749 28.41 -0.57 -19.93
C GLY A 749 29.77 -0.90 -20.57
N GLU A 750 29.99 -0.47 -21.81
CA GLU A 750 31.25 -0.64 -22.53
C GLU A 750 32.27 0.49 -22.27
N SER A 751 31.85 1.58 -21.60
CA SER A 751 32.70 2.76 -21.39
C SER A 751 33.55 2.67 -20.13
N ILE A 752 34.80 3.12 -20.21
CA ILE A 752 35.73 3.16 -19.08
C ILE A 752 35.38 4.35 -18.17
N VAL A 753 35.29 4.10 -16.87
CA VAL A 753 35.16 5.12 -15.82
C VAL A 753 36.46 5.22 -15.02
N VAL A 754 36.90 6.44 -14.73
CA VAL A 754 38.15 6.73 -14.02
C VAL A 754 38.00 7.92 -13.06
N GLY A 755 38.78 7.92 -11.98
CA GLY A 755 38.87 9.02 -11.02
C GLY A 755 39.95 9.99 -11.46
N ASP A 756 39.57 11.21 -11.80
CA ASP A 756 40.47 12.29 -12.20
C ASP A 756 40.78 13.15 -10.97
N GLU A 757 41.88 12.83 -10.30
CA GLU A 757 42.30 13.52 -9.07
C GLU A 757 42.67 14.98 -9.35
N VAL A 758 43.27 15.26 -10.51
CA VAL A 758 43.68 16.61 -10.95
C VAL A 758 42.46 17.50 -11.20
N ASN A 759 41.42 16.97 -11.85
CA ASN A 759 40.17 17.70 -12.08
C ASN A 759 39.11 17.47 -11.00
N HIS A 760 39.44 16.79 -9.89
CA HIS A 760 38.51 16.47 -8.81
C HIS A 760 37.15 15.92 -9.30
N SER A 761 37.17 15.02 -10.28
CA SER A 761 35.98 14.55 -11.00
C SER A 761 36.01 13.06 -11.32
N VAL A 762 34.84 12.40 -11.31
CA VAL A 762 34.71 11.06 -11.90
C VAL A 762 34.36 11.26 -13.37
N SER A 763 35.15 10.66 -14.25
CA SER A 763 35.07 10.87 -15.70
C SER A 763 34.85 9.58 -16.46
N VAL A 764 34.15 9.68 -17.59
CA VAL A 764 33.97 8.60 -18.56
C VAL A 764 34.85 8.87 -19.77
N PHE A 765 35.53 7.84 -20.28
CA PHE A 765 36.26 7.92 -21.53
C PHE A 765 35.32 7.96 -22.73
N ASN A 766 35.44 8.99 -23.57
CA ASN A 766 34.73 9.09 -24.84
C ASN A 766 35.62 8.61 -25.99
N THR A 767 35.17 7.56 -26.68
CA THR A 767 35.85 6.91 -27.81
C THR A 767 35.84 7.75 -29.09
N GLU A 768 34.86 8.65 -29.29
CA GLU A 768 34.73 9.45 -30.51
C GLU A 768 35.82 10.52 -30.64
N ASN A 769 36.23 11.10 -29.51
CA ASN A 769 37.17 12.22 -29.46
C ASN A 769 38.41 11.95 -28.60
N ASN A 770 38.55 10.74 -28.04
CA ASN A 770 39.64 10.32 -27.14
C ASN A 770 39.85 11.24 -25.93
N THR A 771 38.77 11.79 -25.37
CA THR A 771 38.82 12.64 -24.17
C THR A 771 38.08 12.04 -22.98
N LEU A 772 38.45 12.49 -21.77
CA LEU A 772 37.69 12.21 -20.55
C LEU A 772 36.60 13.27 -20.37
N LYS A 773 35.35 12.83 -20.29
CA LYS A 773 34.18 13.67 -20.01
C LYS A 773 33.78 13.50 -18.54
N PRO A 774 33.79 14.57 -17.72
CA PRO A 774 33.32 14.48 -16.34
C PRO A 774 31.83 14.16 -16.31
N ILE A 775 31.45 13.14 -15.54
CA ILE A 775 30.06 12.80 -15.21
C ILE A 775 29.66 13.28 -13.81
N ALA A 776 30.61 13.89 -13.10
CA ALA A 776 30.61 14.02 -11.65
C ALA A 776 31.78 14.89 -11.21
N GLY A 777 31.54 15.95 -10.42
CA GLY A 777 32.59 16.83 -9.92
C GLY A 777 32.83 18.06 -10.80
N ASN A 778 32.89 19.24 -10.19
CA ASN A 778 32.90 20.53 -10.87
C ASN A 778 34.30 21.12 -11.17
N GLY A 779 35.38 20.34 -11.02
CA GLY A 779 36.76 20.84 -11.16
C GLY A 779 37.39 21.42 -9.88
N THR A 780 36.62 21.69 -8.82
CA THR A 780 37.13 22.37 -7.61
C THR A 780 37.29 21.42 -6.43
N LYS A 781 38.50 21.38 -5.84
CA LYS A 781 38.80 20.59 -4.64
C LYS A 781 37.85 20.95 -3.50
N GLY A 782 37.27 19.95 -2.87
CA GLY A 782 36.50 20.12 -1.65
C GLY A 782 35.44 19.04 -1.50
N TYR A 783 34.38 19.36 -0.78
CA TYR A 783 33.24 18.46 -0.59
C TYR A 783 31.93 19.20 -0.80
N LYS A 784 31.09 18.67 -1.69
CA LYS A 784 29.70 19.11 -1.86
C LYS A 784 28.90 17.97 -2.50
N ASP A 785 27.85 17.51 -1.82
CA ASP A 785 26.82 16.66 -2.41
C ASP A 785 25.85 17.56 -3.19
N ASP A 786 25.72 17.35 -4.50
CA ASP A 786 24.93 18.18 -5.41
C ASP A 786 24.67 17.41 -6.74
N THR A 787 24.26 18.08 -7.80
CA THR A 787 24.20 17.54 -9.17
C THR A 787 25.58 17.16 -9.71
N ASN A 788 25.61 16.47 -10.85
CA ASN A 788 26.83 16.10 -11.57
C ASN A 788 27.76 17.29 -11.85
N THR A 789 27.21 18.46 -12.17
CA THR A 789 27.97 19.67 -12.51
C THR A 789 28.40 20.50 -11.30
N SER A 790 27.76 20.33 -10.14
CA SER A 790 27.97 21.16 -8.96
C SER A 790 28.59 20.42 -7.76
N SER A 791 28.66 19.09 -7.81
CA SER A 791 29.30 18.24 -6.81
C SER A 791 30.82 18.48 -6.73
N ARG A 792 31.44 18.12 -5.60
CA ARG A 792 32.88 18.30 -5.36
C ARG A 792 33.49 17.11 -4.63
N PHE A 793 34.68 16.73 -5.08
CA PHE A 793 35.52 15.71 -4.47
C PHE A 793 36.87 16.31 -4.04
N SER A 794 37.52 15.70 -3.06
CA SER A 794 38.82 16.15 -2.54
C SER A 794 39.98 15.29 -3.00
N GLN A 795 39.84 13.97 -2.91
CA GLN A 795 40.82 13.00 -3.39
C GLN A 795 40.08 11.76 -3.88
N LEU A 796 40.04 11.52 -5.19
CA LEU A 796 39.38 10.33 -5.75
C LEU A 796 40.36 9.17 -5.76
N PHE A 797 39.98 8.01 -5.22
CA PHE A 797 40.87 6.85 -5.12
C PHE A 797 40.25 5.58 -5.74
N GLY A 798 39.36 4.91 -5.02
CA GLY A 798 38.75 3.66 -5.46
C GLY A 798 37.47 3.90 -6.25
N ILE A 799 37.31 3.14 -7.35
CA ILE A 799 36.11 3.14 -8.18
C ILE A 799 35.61 1.70 -8.33
N CYS A 800 34.29 1.55 -8.28
CA CYS A 800 33.57 0.31 -8.52
C CYS A 800 32.29 0.62 -9.30
N THR A 801 31.87 -0.27 -10.20
CA THR A 801 30.63 -0.09 -10.95
C THR A 801 29.69 -1.29 -10.78
N GLU A 802 28.38 -1.02 -10.82
CA GLU A 802 27.33 -2.02 -10.86
C GLU A 802 26.24 -1.53 -11.81
N GLY A 803 26.15 -2.16 -12.99
CA GLY A 803 25.29 -1.67 -14.08
C GLY A 803 25.64 -0.24 -14.47
N ASN A 804 24.64 0.65 -14.43
CA ASN A 804 24.76 2.07 -14.78
C ASN A 804 25.00 2.98 -13.55
N SER A 805 25.55 2.42 -12.47
CA SER A 805 25.89 3.15 -11.24
C SER A 805 27.36 3.00 -10.88
N VAL A 806 27.97 4.10 -10.45
CA VAL A 806 29.37 4.19 -10.02
C VAL A 806 29.41 4.43 -8.51
N PHE A 807 30.18 3.62 -7.80
CA PHE A 807 30.57 3.80 -6.41
C PHE A 807 32.00 4.33 -6.36
N VAL A 808 32.23 5.36 -5.56
CA VAL A 808 33.54 6.03 -5.51
C VAL A 808 33.92 6.39 -4.09
N THR A 809 35.19 6.27 -3.75
CA THR A 809 35.74 6.65 -2.45
C THR A 809 36.45 8.01 -2.52
N ASP A 810 36.32 8.76 -1.43
CA ASP A 810 37.06 10.01 -1.19
C ASP A 810 37.74 9.90 0.18
N PRO A 811 39.00 9.39 0.24
CA PRO A 811 39.68 9.07 1.50
C PRO A 811 39.87 10.31 2.36
N ALA A 812 40.35 11.41 1.77
CA ALA A 812 40.55 12.70 2.44
C ALA A 812 39.27 13.30 3.05
N CYS A 813 38.09 12.83 2.61
CA CYS A 813 36.79 13.22 3.13
C CYS A 813 36.18 12.22 4.13
N GLY A 814 36.73 11.01 4.26
CA GLY A 814 36.08 9.90 4.97
C GLY A 814 34.75 9.48 4.32
N ARG A 815 34.66 9.46 2.98
CA ARG A 815 33.38 9.25 2.26
C ARG A 815 33.39 8.17 1.20
N ILE A 816 32.22 7.61 0.98
CA ILE A 816 31.85 6.81 -0.19
C ILE A 816 30.61 7.48 -0.79
N ALA A 817 30.60 7.68 -2.10
CA ALA A 817 29.48 8.28 -2.83
C ALA A 817 28.94 7.33 -3.91
N VAL A 818 27.65 7.48 -4.23
CA VAL A 818 27.02 6.84 -5.41
C VAL A 818 26.71 7.91 -6.44
N VAL A 819 27.17 7.69 -7.67
CA VAL A 819 26.80 8.45 -8.87
C VAL A 819 26.00 7.52 -9.77
N SER A 820 24.71 7.81 -9.97
CA SER A 820 23.85 6.98 -10.82
C SER A 820 23.14 7.82 -11.87
N ASP A 821 22.90 7.25 -13.05
CA ASP A 821 21.90 7.79 -13.98
C ASP A 821 20.50 7.69 -13.35
N LEU A 822 19.67 8.73 -13.55
CA LEU A 822 18.28 8.76 -13.14
C LEU A 822 17.32 8.13 -14.14
N PHE A 823 17.78 7.61 -15.29
CA PHE A 823 16.92 6.85 -16.21
C PHE A 823 16.05 5.79 -15.50
N GLY A 824 16.66 4.89 -14.71
CA GLY A 824 15.91 3.92 -13.91
C GLY A 824 15.01 4.54 -12.84
N THR A 825 15.38 5.71 -12.29
CA THR A 825 14.51 6.46 -11.36
C THR A 825 13.27 7.01 -12.08
N ARG A 826 13.44 7.55 -13.29
CA ARG A 826 12.36 8.10 -14.12
C ARG A 826 11.41 7.00 -14.59
N MET A 827 11.95 5.87 -15.04
CA MET A 827 11.15 4.68 -15.37
C MET A 827 10.39 4.16 -14.15
N PHE A 828 11.03 4.06 -12.98
CA PHE A 828 10.36 3.72 -11.73
C PHE A 828 9.20 4.70 -11.42
N LEU A 829 9.44 6.01 -11.41
CA LEU A 829 8.41 7.03 -11.16
C LEU A 829 7.28 7.00 -12.22
N LYS A 830 7.60 6.70 -13.49
CA LYS A 830 6.62 6.57 -14.58
C LYS A 830 5.71 5.37 -14.38
N VAL A 831 6.28 4.17 -14.20
CA VAL A 831 5.53 2.93 -13.99
C VAL A 831 4.75 2.97 -12.68
N TRP A 832 5.36 3.45 -11.60
CA TRP A 832 4.72 3.62 -10.30
C TRP A 832 3.58 4.64 -10.36
N GLY A 833 3.74 5.71 -11.16
CA GLY A 833 2.69 6.66 -11.48
C GLY A 833 1.54 6.05 -12.26
N ILE A 834 1.83 5.26 -13.29
CA ILE A 834 0.83 4.47 -14.01
C ILE A 834 0.14 3.50 -13.06
N GLN A 835 0.80 2.89 -12.07
CA GLN A 835 0.11 1.99 -11.14
C GLN A 835 -0.81 2.70 -10.13
N ASN A 836 -0.50 3.95 -9.73
CA ASN A 836 -1.20 4.65 -8.64
C ASN A 836 -2.15 5.76 -9.10
N ARG A 837 -1.98 6.22 -10.35
CA ARG A 837 -2.90 7.12 -11.05
C ARG A 837 -3.67 6.35 -12.11
N GLY A 838 -3.03 5.31 -12.66
CA GLY A 838 -3.64 4.38 -13.57
C GLY A 838 -4.40 3.25 -12.84
N HIS A 839 -5.69 3.47 -12.59
CA HIS A 839 -6.67 2.96 -13.54
C HIS A 839 -6.94 1.37 -13.65
N ILE A 840 -8.18 0.84 -13.90
CA ILE A 840 -8.65 -0.57 -14.23
C ILE A 840 -9.86 -0.62 -15.26
N GLU A 841 -9.74 -1.15 -16.51
CA GLU A 841 -10.68 -1.07 -17.67
C GLU A 841 -10.94 -2.46 -18.26
N PHE A 842 -12.22 -2.86 -18.29
CA PHE A 842 -12.66 -4.14 -18.84
C PHE A 842 -13.11 -3.97 -20.29
N ARG A 843 -12.29 -4.41 -21.25
CA ARG A 843 -12.66 -4.45 -22.66
C ARG A 843 -13.35 -5.77 -22.97
N ILE A 844 -14.67 -5.75 -23.13
CA ILE A 844 -15.43 -6.89 -23.66
C ILE A 844 -15.26 -6.84 -25.18
N SER A 845 -14.34 -7.65 -25.70
CA SER A 845 -14.29 -7.91 -27.15
C SER A 845 -15.46 -8.79 -27.52
N ASN A 846 -16.50 -8.21 -28.12
CA ASN A 846 -17.45 -8.98 -28.91
C ASN A 846 -16.79 -9.41 -30.24
N GLU A 847 -15.76 -10.26 -30.18
CA GLU A 847 -15.34 -11.03 -31.34
C GLU A 847 -16.41 -12.11 -31.60
N VAL A 848 -17.50 -11.69 -32.24
CA VAL A 848 -18.38 -12.64 -32.92
C VAL A 848 -17.52 -13.31 -34.00
N ARG A 849 -17.01 -14.51 -33.70
CA ARG A 849 -16.53 -15.43 -34.72
C ARG A 849 -17.70 -15.80 -35.61
N VAL A 850 -17.92 -15.00 -36.64
CA VAL A 850 -18.71 -15.38 -37.81
C VAL A 850 -17.95 -16.51 -38.48
N THR A 851 -18.32 -17.74 -38.14
CA THR A 851 -17.96 -18.91 -38.95
C THR A 851 -18.58 -18.74 -40.34
N GLU A 852 -17.88 -19.18 -41.38
CA GLU A 852 -18.19 -18.86 -42.79
C GLU A 852 -19.54 -19.39 -43.33
N GLU A 853 -20.37 -20.03 -42.49
CA GLU A 853 -21.63 -20.67 -42.90
C GLU A 853 -22.82 -19.72 -43.07
N THR A 854 -22.66 -18.40 -42.85
CA THR A 854 -23.71 -17.39 -43.11
C THR A 854 -23.46 -16.48 -44.31
N MET A 855 -22.53 -16.82 -45.21
CA MET A 855 -22.47 -16.23 -46.56
C MET A 855 -23.62 -16.73 -47.47
N ASN A 856 -24.86 -16.33 -47.18
CA ASN A 856 -25.98 -16.36 -48.12
C ASN A 856 -27.22 -15.58 -47.61
N MET A 857 -27.13 -14.25 -47.54
CA MET A 857 -28.26 -13.30 -47.64
C MET A 857 -27.69 -11.96 -48.17
N PRO A 858 -28.45 -11.16 -48.95
CA PRO A 858 -27.89 -10.05 -49.71
C PRO A 858 -27.58 -8.80 -48.87
N ASN A 859 -26.53 -8.10 -49.28
CA ASN A 859 -26.07 -6.82 -48.72
C ASN A 859 -27.15 -5.74 -48.70
N GLU A 860 -27.26 -5.00 -47.60
CA GLU A 860 -27.68 -3.59 -47.66
C GLU A 860 -27.16 -2.79 -46.44
N ILE A 861 -26.79 -1.53 -46.70
CA ILE A 861 -26.53 -0.42 -45.74
C ILE A 861 -25.10 -0.28 -45.17
N LEU A 862 -24.32 0.51 -45.94
CA LEU A 862 -23.43 1.63 -45.53
C LEU A 862 -22.36 1.43 -44.45
N VAL A 863 -21.11 1.48 -44.92
CA VAL A 863 -19.89 1.82 -44.17
C VAL A 863 -19.65 3.32 -44.31
N ASP A 864 -19.35 4.02 -43.21
CA ASP A 864 -18.66 5.32 -43.25
C ASP A 864 -17.51 5.33 -42.22
N GLU A 865 -16.31 5.33 -42.79
CA GLU A 865 -14.99 5.81 -42.35
C GLU A 865 -14.64 5.92 -40.84
N ILE A 866 -13.65 5.10 -40.44
CA ILE A 866 -12.70 5.42 -39.36
C ILE A 866 -11.53 6.18 -40.02
N LEU A 867 -11.21 7.38 -39.53
CA LEU A 867 -9.98 8.08 -39.87
C LEU A 867 -8.94 7.90 -38.76
N ASP A 868 -7.80 7.31 -39.14
CA ASP A 868 -6.53 7.49 -38.43
C ASP A 868 -6.09 8.96 -38.54
N ASP A 869 -5.47 9.50 -37.50
CA ASP A 869 -4.62 10.69 -37.64
C ASP A 869 -3.28 10.44 -36.92
N SER A 870 -2.24 10.35 -37.73
CA SER A 870 -0.83 10.27 -37.35
C SER A 870 -0.21 11.66 -37.15
N ASP A 871 0.96 11.67 -36.53
CA ASP A 871 1.88 12.81 -36.39
C ASP A 871 1.84 13.87 -37.50
N ASN A 872 1.91 15.15 -37.11
CA ASN A 872 2.69 16.13 -37.85
C ASN A 872 3.28 17.22 -36.94
N SER A 873 4.51 17.61 -37.29
CA SER A 873 5.36 18.57 -36.60
C SER A 873 5.27 19.97 -37.21
N ASP A 874 5.63 20.96 -36.39
CA ASP A 874 6.19 22.27 -36.76
C ASP A 874 5.48 23.15 -37.79
N GLU A 875 5.04 24.35 -37.36
CA GLU A 875 5.58 25.59 -37.96
C GLU A 875 5.48 26.80 -37.01
N TYR A 876 6.46 27.69 -37.13
CA TYR A 876 6.53 28.98 -36.45
C TYR A 876 5.62 30.00 -37.14
N ASP A 877 4.98 30.91 -36.39
CA ASP A 877 4.99 32.32 -36.79
C ASP A 877 4.83 33.29 -35.61
N SER A 878 5.30 34.54 -35.78
CA SER A 878 5.47 35.50 -34.71
C SER A 878 5.06 36.93 -35.08
N SER A 879 4.12 37.51 -34.33
CA SER A 879 3.86 38.96 -34.22
C SER A 879 2.77 39.19 -33.15
N SER A 880 2.60 40.33 -32.47
CA SER A 880 3.45 41.35 -31.85
C SER A 880 2.51 42.52 -31.52
N ASN A 881 2.50 43.01 -30.26
CA ASN A 881 1.83 44.26 -29.80
C ASN A 881 0.27 44.21 -29.81
N SER A 882 -0.47 45.01 -29.02
CA SER A 882 -0.13 46.08 -28.06
C SER A 882 -1.19 46.21 -26.94
N ASP A 883 -0.82 46.96 -25.91
CA ASP A 883 -1.61 47.59 -24.84
C ASP A 883 -3.04 48.06 -25.24
N ASP A 884 -4.01 48.08 -24.30
CA ASP A 884 -4.25 49.26 -23.44
C ASP A 884 -5.27 49.01 -22.29
N SER A 885 -5.66 50.07 -21.58
CA SER A 885 -6.03 50.10 -20.14
C SER A 885 -7.45 50.64 -19.80
N HIS A 886 -7.80 50.65 -18.50
CA HIS A 886 -8.96 51.32 -17.83
C HIS A 886 -10.38 50.71 -18.01
N ASP A 887 -11.34 50.79 -17.06
CA ASP A 887 -11.28 51.22 -15.65
C ASP A 887 -12.42 50.63 -14.76
N THR A 888 -12.14 50.57 -13.45
CA THR A 888 -13.03 50.53 -12.25
C THR A 888 -14.55 50.27 -12.33
N GLN A 889 -15.04 49.36 -11.46
CA GLN A 889 -16.13 49.68 -10.51
C GLN A 889 -16.05 48.84 -9.22
N GLU A 890 -16.53 49.40 -8.11
CA GLU A 890 -16.30 48.93 -6.73
C GLU A 890 -17.34 47.94 -6.18
N GLN A 891 -16.85 47.11 -5.24
CA GLN A 891 -17.53 46.57 -4.05
C GLN A 891 -18.88 45.84 -4.21
N THR A 892 -18.85 44.54 -3.90
CA THR A 892 -19.68 43.99 -2.81
C THR A 892 -19.06 42.70 -2.29
N GLU A 893 -18.77 42.66 -0.98
CA GLU A 893 -18.35 41.43 -0.31
C GLU A 893 -19.53 40.46 -0.26
N ASN A 894 -19.34 39.24 -0.76
CA ASN A 894 -20.27 38.13 -0.55
C ASN A 894 -19.45 36.87 -0.26
N GLU A 895 -19.65 36.31 0.93
CA GLU A 895 -19.02 35.06 1.38
C GLU A 895 -19.54 33.87 0.57
N ASN A 896 -18.93 33.60 -0.59
CA ASN A 896 -19.20 32.37 -1.33
C ASN A 896 -18.54 31.18 -0.63
N ILE A 897 -19.33 30.52 0.22
CA ILE A 897 -19.02 29.22 0.84
C ILE A 897 -18.66 28.22 -0.27
N GLY A 898 -17.36 27.92 -0.36
CA GLY A 898 -16.84 27.00 -1.37
C GLY A 898 -17.35 25.58 -1.16
N HIS A 899 -18.37 25.19 -1.94
CA HIS A 899 -18.78 23.80 -2.09
C HIS A 899 -17.66 23.00 -2.79
N ILE A 900 -16.72 22.49 -2.00
CA ILE A 900 -15.76 21.46 -2.44
C ILE A 900 -16.55 20.16 -2.65
N SER A 901 -17.15 20.03 -3.83
CA SER A 901 -17.63 18.74 -4.29
C SER A 901 -16.42 17.82 -4.46
N ARG A 902 -16.39 16.71 -3.73
CA ARG A 902 -15.38 15.66 -3.92
C ARG A 902 -15.65 14.97 -5.25
N SER A 903 -15.05 15.49 -6.34
CA SER A 903 -15.05 14.78 -7.61
C SER A 903 -14.22 13.50 -7.45
N GLY A 904 -14.89 12.36 -7.26
CA GLY A 904 -14.25 11.06 -7.39
C GLY A 904 -13.68 10.92 -8.80
N ARG A 905 -12.37 10.65 -8.93
CA ARG A 905 -11.70 10.55 -10.22
C ARG A 905 -11.33 9.10 -10.56
N VAL A 906 -11.46 8.82 -11.85
CA VAL A 906 -11.72 7.54 -12.51
C VAL A 906 -10.52 6.58 -12.50
N ILE A 907 -10.78 5.27 -12.65
CA ILE A 907 -9.77 4.21 -12.73
C ILE A 907 -10.04 3.22 -13.93
N ARG A 908 -9.25 3.24 -15.05
CA ARG A 908 -9.02 2.34 -16.30
C ARG A 908 -7.60 1.66 -16.75
N ALA A 909 -7.35 0.36 -16.63
CA ALA A 909 -6.16 -0.43 -17.04
C ALA A 909 -6.49 -1.90 -17.37
N THR A 910 -5.73 -2.49 -18.28
CA THR A 910 -6.22 -3.57 -19.15
C THR A 910 -5.93 -4.97 -18.60
N VAL A 911 -6.98 -5.76 -18.36
CA VAL A 911 -6.91 -7.23 -18.35
C VAL A 911 -7.58 -7.73 -19.62
N ARG A 912 -6.86 -8.51 -20.43
CA ARG A 912 -7.40 -9.14 -21.64
C ARG A 912 -8.14 -10.42 -21.23
N LEU A 913 -9.46 -10.37 -21.24
CA LEU A 913 -10.33 -11.54 -21.21
C LEU A 913 -10.82 -11.74 -22.65
N ASP A 914 -10.22 -12.71 -23.36
CA ASP A 914 -10.79 -13.18 -24.62
C ASP A 914 -12.09 -13.94 -24.26
N LEU A 915 -13.22 -13.46 -24.81
CA LEU A 915 -14.58 -13.98 -24.61
C LEU A 915 -15.11 -14.58 -25.92
#